data_AF-A0A852ZP76-F1
#
_entry.id   AF-A0A852ZP76-F1
#
_cell.length_a   1.000
_cell.length_b   1.000
_cell.length_c   1.000
_cell.angle_alpha   90.00
_cell.angle_beta   90.00
_cell.angle_gamma   90.00
#
_symmetry.space_group_name_H-M   'P 1'
#
loop_
_entity.id
_entity.type
_entity.pdbx_description
1 polymer ?
#
loop_
_entity_poly.entity_id
_entity_poly.type
_entity_poly.pdbx_seq_one_letter_code
_entity_poly.pdbx_strand_id
1 'polypeptide(L)'
;MSYESRFTASPAYALGRLQRALDTVANSDDPLVRARAQQKATKWQAVIAGIASGQLDIGSRTPVADTPAWVTLEVVHGGFATGRYLAEAPLSNDEVDQVRSLPAAVPGTTDRERLNLWYLGDEGQETLLQALRTEQYRVDVPEESALLVIAWLLDRGHVEKALDLVAELRPLMHRLRFTPRPARDAAPSGAVVRLESVATVEAALRSTRVPPAIARMRETLLVWDPLYDRLVALWCDTVDGDLPSLATTAEKADGQVVGGWPCRIWPADWSERRRALLNDVETAARAEGRIAPERHPRSNFARLHRALQSCPEDSRSLSAREVGWIRRALANTLAKHGAPGSQTRTTLRSAQAASVARPTHAALAQVVARRLDLYPQEGGLPSIALVTEDAADGESPDVHAGSPIPPHLVAKATRALEAPISELVSRGVITSGEMLARVLPQVTSQLLAANFTDTGLATAYAHTYAAFRRRRSLLLLNLEHQVRFEELPWMATLARFRTDRDKVARASRQTLRHIVLVTLTAFPQSILPNPLVRELGALATEAGMRIPLVEEVAADIFMGTFTTKWRDAAEIAGRALAGTLYARYYDLPEPTVWSEPRPRTSLIRRWGKQTAQDFAKICAERAKEAKGAQPAGPGNRVAGNGTVLEQSQILTTHNLVTLVEALDLDEEIRQLAPDLTDHILDWVIRRQAQPVPDRHGALQMIKNTAYAWRQAVFFLSLCDEQAQRAAVTRLRQQVSDAGIQDRFAPAVDGLAHVIAGGRFTDNGMVDGNDGRRFLGWTIGPHWCMPSRPEPKRSPRRP
;
A
#
# COMPACT_ATOMS: atom_id res chain seq x y z
N MET A 1 40.91 16.98 15.70
CA MET A 1 39.62 16.41 15.27
C MET A 1 39.63 16.36 13.75
N SER A 2 39.79 15.18 13.15
CA SER A 2 39.68 15.05 11.68
C SER A 2 38.24 15.38 11.29
N TYR A 3 38.05 16.43 10.48
CA TYR A 3 36.77 16.73 9.86
C TYR A 3 36.51 15.65 8.79
N GLU A 4 35.98 14.50 9.21
CA GLU A 4 35.43 13.52 8.27
C GLU A 4 34.28 14.19 7.49
N SER A 5 34.38 14.16 6.15
CA SER A 5 33.34 14.70 5.28
C SER A 5 32.00 13.99 5.55
N ARG A 6 30.96 14.77 5.84
CA ARG A 6 29.61 14.25 6.06
C ARG A 6 28.97 13.92 4.73
N PHE A 7 28.21 12.82 4.69
CA PHE A 7 27.36 12.51 3.55
C PHE A 7 26.15 13.43 3.54
N THR A 8 25.83 13.97 2.37
CA THR A 8 24.63 14.78 2.10
C THR A 8 23.73 14.07 1.09
N ALA A 9 22.41 14.26 1.22
CA ALA A 9 21.46 13.68 0.28
C ALA A 9 21.55 14.36 -1.10
N SER A 10 21.53 13.56 -2.17
CA SER A 10 21.56 14.10 -3.53
C SER A 10 20.22 14.77 -3.90
N PRO A 11 20.21 16.02 -4.41
CA PRO A 11 19.00 16.68 -4.90
C PRO A 11 18.37 15.99 -6.12
N ALA A 12 19.13 15.15 -6.85
CA ALA A 12 18.69 14.53 -8.10
C ALA A 12 17.45 13.64 -7.92
N TYR A 13 17.35 12.93 -6.79
CA TYR A 13 16.18 12.11 -6.49
C TYR A 13 14.93 12.98 -6.33
N ALA A 14 15.02 14.08 -5.57
CA ALA A 14 13.91 15.00 -5.36
C ALA A 14 13.44 15.64 -6.68
N LEU A 15 14.39 16.06 -7.53
CA LEU A 15 14.10 16.60 -8.87
C LEU A 15 13.38 15.59 -9.76
N GLY A 16 13.85 14.34 -9.80
CA GLY A 16 13.20 13.28 -10.58
C GLY A 16 11.78 12.96 -10.08
N ARG A 17 11.54 13.06 -8.77
CA ARG A 17 10.20 12.90 -8.19
C ARG A 17 9.27 14.07 -8.51
N LEU A 18 9.79 15.31 -8.53
CA LEU A 18 9.05 16.48 -8.96
C LEU A 18 8.63 16.36 -10.43
N GLN A 19 9.57 16.01 -11.32
CA GLN A 19 9.31 15.84 -12.75
C GLN A 19 8.16 14.85 -13.00
N ARG A 20 8.21 13.66 -12.39
CA ARG A 20 7.14 12.66 -12.51
C ARG A 20 5.78 13.17 -12.03
N ALA A 21 5.76 13.99 -10.97
CA ALA A 21 4.52 14.56 -10.47
C ALA A 21 3.94 15.57 -11.48
N LEU A 22 4.78 16.44 -12.06
CA LEU A 22 4.38 17.39 -13.10
C LEU A 22 3.92 16.69 -14.39
N ASP A 23 4.62 15.64 -14.82
CA ASP A 23 4.23 14.83 -15.98
C ASP A 23 2.83 14.20 -15.77
N THR A 24 2.52 13.78 -14.54
CA THR A 24 1.20 13.24 -14.19
C THR A 24 0.13 14.33 -14.22
N VAL A 25 0.44 15.54 -13.75
CA VAL A 25 -0.48 16.69 -13.82
C VAL A 25 -0.81 17.02 -15.27
N ALA A 26 0.19 17.02 -16.15
CA ALA A 26 0.02 17.38 -17.55
C ALA A 26 -0.77 16.33 -18.35
N ASN A 27 -0.58 15.04 -18.06
CA ASN A 27 -1.09 13.95 -18.90
C ASN A 27 -2.32 13.21 -18.35
N SER A 28 -2.79 13.52 -17.14
CA SER A 28 -3.93 12.79 -16.54
C SER A 28 -5.27 13.46 -16.83
N ASP A 29 -6.19 12.70 -17.44
CA ASP A 29 -7.58 13.10 -17.71
C ASP A 29 -8.49 13.06 -16.47
N ASP A 30 -8.06 12.42 -15.38
CA ASP A 30 -8.84 12.31 -14.13
C ASP A 30 -8.55 13.51 -13.20
N PRO A 31 -9.56 14.36 -12.88
CA PRO A 31 -9.38 15.52 -12.01
C PRO A 31 -8.83 15.18 -10.61
N LEU A 32 -9.19 14.03 -10.04
CA LEU A 32 -8.72 13.61 -8.71
C LEU A 32 -7.26 13.16 -8.75
N VAL A 33 -6.87 12.45 -9.80
CA VAL A 33 -5.46 12.06 -10.01
C VAL A 33 -4.61 13.30 -10.24
N ARG A 34 -5.10 14.25 -11.04
CA ARG A 34 -4.44 15.54 -11.29
C ARG A 34 -4.26 16.35 -10.00
N ALA A 35 -5.32 16.47 -9.18
CA ALA A 35 -5.25 17.19 -7.90
C ALA A 35 -4.24 16.56 -6.92
N ARG A 36 -4.22 15.23 -6.82
CA ARG A 36 -3.23 14.50 -6.01
C ARG A 36 -1.81 14.68 -6.53
N ALA A 37 -1.62 14.68 -7.84
CA ALA A 37 -0.32 14.92 -8.46
C ALA A 37 0.16 16.36 -8.22
N GLN A 38 -0.73 17.35 -8.27
CA GLN A 38 -0.43 18.74 -7.96
C GLN A 38 0.04 18.89 -6.50
N GLN A 39 -0.67 18.30 -5.54
CA GLN A 39 -0.25 18.30 -4.14
C GLN A 39 1.14 17.66 -3.95
N LYS A 40 1.42 16.57 -4.66
CA LYS A 40 2.76 15.94 -4.63
C LYS A 40 3.83 16.89 -5.20
N ALA A 41 3.54 17.58 -6.30
CA ALA A 41 4.46 18.54 -6.90
C ALA A 41 4.79 19.69 -5.93
N THR A 42 3.78 20.27 -5.28
CA THR A 42 3.99 21.33 -4.26
C THR A 42 4.89 20.87 -3.12
N LYS A 43 4.70 19.65 -2.61
CA LYS A 43 5.56 19.13 -1.53
C LYS A 43 7.01 18.95 -2.00
N TRP A 44 7.25 18.43 -3.20
CA TRP A 44 8.60 18.28 -3.73
C TRP A 44 9.27 19.62 -4.06
N GLN A 45 8.49 20.63 -4.50
CA GLN A 45 8.99 22.00 -4.64
C GLN A 45 9.46 22.58 -3.30
N ALA A 46 8.68 22.37 -2.22
CA ALA A 46 9.08 22.81 -0.87
C ALA A 46 10.39 22.15 -0.41
N VAL A 47 10.55 20.84 -0.65
CA VAL A 47 11.80 20.11 -0.36
C VAL A 47 12.99 20.73 -1.11
N ILE A 48 12.86 20.93 -2.43
CA ILE A 48 13.94 21.46 -3.26
C ILE A 48 14.29 22.90 -2.86
N ALA A 49 13.29 23.73 -2.64
CA ALA A 49 13.49 25.11 -2.20
C ALA A 49 14.19 25.18 -0.84
N GLY A 50 13.77 24.33 0.12
CA GLY A 50 14.38 24.27 1.44
C GLY A 50 15.83 23.75 1.43
N ILE A 51 16.16 22.78 0.55
CA ILE A 51 17.55 22.35 0.34
C ILE A 51 18.37 23.49 -0.27
N ALA A 52 17.84 24.17 -1.29
CA ALA A 52 18.54 25.26 -1.98
C ALA A 52 18.77 26.49 -1.09
N SER A 53 17.86 26.78 -0.16
CA SER A 53 17.98 27.88 0.80
C SER A 53 18.84 27.54 2.02
N GLY A 54 19.24 26.27 2.19
CA GLY A 54 19.95 25.80 3.39
C GLY A 54 19.07 25.67 4.64
N GLN A 55 17.75 25.88 4.52
CA GLN A 55 16.81 25.67 5.63
C GLN A 55 16.59 24.18 5.95
N LEU A 56 16.84 23.29 4.97
CA LEU A 56 16.72 21.85 5.12
C LEU A 56 18.08 21.14 4.99
N ASP A 57 18.48 20.42 6.03
CA ASP A 57 19.64 19.53 6.05
C ASP A 57 19.18 18.05 5.95
N ILE A 58 18.89 17.61 4.72
CA ILE A 58 18.40 16.25 4.48
C ILE A 58 19.50 15.22 4.72
N GLY A 59 19.21 14.23 5.57
CA GLY A 59 20.17 13.25 6.06
C GLY A 59 20.45 13.38 7.56
N SER A 60 19.95 14.44 8.19
CA SER A 60 20.00 14.69 9.63
C SER A 60 18.68 14.29 10.32
N ARG A 61 18.77 13.91 11.60
CA ARG A 61 17.63 13.69 12.51
C ARG A 61 16.91 14.98 12.91
N THR A 62 17.54 16.13 12.70
CA THR A 62 16.95 17.47 12.84
C THR A 62 17.10 18.20 11.50
N PRO A 63 16.36 17.79 10.46
CA PRO A 63 16.57 18.30 9.11
C PRO A 63 16.05 19.73 8.92
N VAL A 64 15.31 20.29 9.88
CA VAL A 64 14.84 21.68 9.87
C VAL A 64 15.64 22.44 10.92
N ALA A 65 16.22 23.59 10.53
CA ALA A 65 16.98 24.44 11.45
C ALA A 65 16.17 24.82 12.70
N ASP A 66 16.86 24.97 13.84
CA ASP A 66 16.32 25.40 15.13
C ASP A 66 15.06 24.64 15.60
N THR A 67 14.90 23.40 15.13
CA THR A 67 13.75 22.56 15.44
C THR A 67 14.18 21.37 16.30
N PRO A 68 13.59 21.17 17.50
CA PRO A 68 13.87 20.00 18.32
C PRO A 68 13.56 18.70 17.58
N ALA A 69 14.38 17.67 17.83
CA ALA A 69 14.24 16.38 17.13
C ALA A 69 12.87 15.71 17.38
N TRP A 70 12.23 15.97 18.52
CA TRP A 70 10.95 15.36 18.88
C TRP A 70 9.78 15.88 18.04
N VAL A 71 9.93 17.03 17.35
CA VAL A 71 8.88 17.61 16.50
C VAL A 71 8.62 16.73 15.29
N THR A 72 7.36 16.39 15.09
CA THR A 72 6.88 15.55 14.00
C THR A 72 6.79 16.37 12.71
N LEU A 73 7.63 16.02 11.74
CA LEU A 73 7.71 16.69 10.44
C LEU A 73 6.79 16.05 9.39
N GLU A 74 6.33 16.85 8.43
CA GLU A 74 5.76 16.32 7.20
C GLU A 74 6.89 15.75 6.31
N VAL A 75 6.79 14.45 6.02
CA VAL A 75 7.81 13.72 5.27
C VAL A 75 7.22 13.09 4.01
N VAL A 76 7.84 13.35 2.86
CA VAL A 76 7.47 12.74 1.58
C VAL A 76 8.20 11.41 1.36
N HIS A 77 7.81 10.69 0.31
CA HIS A 77 8.37 9.39 -0.01
C HIS A 77 9.91 9.43 -0.16
N GLY A 78 10.60 8.48 0.45
CA GLY A 78 12.05 8.44 0.53
C GLY A 78 12.64 9.12 1.78
N GLY A 79 11.80 9.63 2.69
CA GLY A 79 12.27 10.18 3.98
C GLY A 79 12.65 11.66 3.96
N PHE A 80 12.28 12.39 2.90
CA PHE A 80 12.60 13.82 2.77
C PHE A 80 11.59 14.66 3.55
N ALA A 81 12.06 15.47 4.50
CA ALA A 81 11.22 16.44 5.21
C ALA A 81 10.87 17.62 4.30
N THR A 82 9.62 18.12 4.37
CA THR A 82 9.17 19.30 3.61
C THR A 82 9.46 20.63 4.32
N GLY A 83 9.87 20.57 5.59
CA GLY A 83 10.03 21.74 6.47
C GLY A 83 8.77 22.10 7.28
N ARG A 84 7.63 21.48 6.99
CA ARG A 84 6.37 21.70 7.73
C ARG A 84 6.27 20.78 8.95
N TYR A 85 5.62 21.27 10.00
CA TYR A 85 5.32 20.49 11.20
C TYR A 85 3.92 19.91 11.10
N LEU A 86 3.71 18.64 11.43
CA LEU A 86 2.37 18.04 11.36
C LEU A 86 1.44 18.55 12.47
N ALA A 87 1.99 18.94 13.63
CA ALA A 87 1.23 19.57 14.70
C ALA A 87 0.94 21.06 14.46
N GLU A 88 1.50 21.67 13.41
CA GLU A 88 1.14 23.01 12.95
C GLU A 88 -0.11 22.94 12.08
N ALA A 89 -1.23 22.59 12.71
CA ALA A 89 -2.52 22.56 12.04
C ALA A 89 -3.23 23.93 12.19
N PRO A 90 -3.92 24.40 11.13
CA PRO A 90 -4.88 25.49 11.28
C PRO A 90 -5.87 25.20 12.41
N LEU A 91 -6.37 26.26 13.06
CA LEU A 91 -7.43 26.12 14.05
C LEU A 91 -8.65 25.46 13.40
N SER A 92 -9.17 24.42 14.05
CA SER A 92 -10.48 23.86 13.72
C SER A 92 -11.59 24.86 14.08
N ASN A 93 -12.79 24.68 13.51
CA ASN A 93 -13.93 25.57 13.80
C ASN A 93 -14.20 25.68 15.31
N ASP A 94 -14.17 24.54 16.02
CA ASP A 94 -14.35 24.50 17.48
C ASP A 94 -13.24 25.27 18.22
N GLU A 95 -11.99 25.17 17.77
CA GLU A 95 -10.88 25.93 18.35
C GLU A 95 -11.00 27.44 18.08
N VAL A 96 -11.52 27.83 16.92
CA VAL A 96 -11.79 29.25 16.60
C VAL A 96 -12.86 29.81 17.53
N ASP A 97 -13.93 29.06 17.74
CA ASP A 97 -15.00 29.49 18.65
C ASP A 97 -14.53 29.51 20.11
N GLN A 98 -13.69 28.54 20.51
CA GLN A 98 -13.03 28.55 21.82
C GLN A 98 -12.18 29.81 21.99
N VAL A 99 -11.30 30.15 21.04
CA VAL A 99 -10.47 31.37 21.08
C VAL A 99 -11.32 32.63 21.23
N ARG A 100 -12.44 32.71 20.51
CA ARG A 100 -13.36 33.86 20.60
C ARG A 100 -14.01 33.99 21.97
N SER A 101 -14.23 32.87 22.67
CA SER A 101 -14.79 32.86 24.02
C SER A 101 -13.76 33.14 25.12
N LEU A 102 -12.46 33.05 24.82
CA LEU A 102 -11.40 33.24 25.83
C LEU A 102 -11.36 34.69 26.35
N PRO A 103 -11.20 34.89 27.67
CA PRO A 103 -10.97 36.22 28.23
C PRO A 103 -9.78 36.93 27.57
N ALA A 104 -9.87 38.25 27.45
CA ALA A 104 -8.78 39.08 26.91
C ALA A 104 -7.50 38.99 27.75
N ALA A 105 -7.61 38.63 29.03
CA ALA A 105 -6.48 38.46 29.95
C ALA A 105 -5.65 37.19 29.68
N VAL A 106 -6.13 36.24 28.87
CA VAL A 106 -5.35 35.05 28.50
C VAL A 106 -4.15 35.48 27.65
N PRO A 107 -2.91 35.24 28.11
CA PRO A 107 -1.70 35.67 27.42
C PRO A 107 -1.51 34.92 26.09
N GLY A 108 -0.78 35.54 25.16
CA GLY A 108 -0.37 34.92 23.90
C GLY A 108 -0.35 35.91 22.74
N THR A 109 0.59 35.73 21.82
CA THR A 109 0.79 36.56 20.62
C THR A 109 0.00 36.04 19.43
N THR A 110 -0.30 34.73 19.40
CA THR A 110 -1.14 34.09 18.38
C THR A 110 -2.33 33.41 19.04
N ASP A 111 -3.40 33.19 18.28
CA ASP A 111 -4.57 32.45 18.75
C ASP A 111 -4.22 31.03 19.22
N ARG A 112 -3.25 30.38 18.54
CA ARG A 112 -2.72 29.07 18.95
C ARG A 112 -1.99 29.15 20.29
N GLU A 113 -1.20 30.19 20.50
CA GLU A 113 -0.53 30.42 21.78
C GLU A 113 -1.53 30.63 22.91
N ARG A 114 -2.55 31.48 22.67
CA ARG A 114 -3.60 31.78 23.64
C ARG A 114 -4.35 30.52 24.05
N LEU A 115 -4.69 29.64 23.10
CA LEU A 115 -5.29 28.34 23.41
C LEU A 115 -4.38 27.49 24.29
N ASN A 116 -3.13 27.25 23.87
CA ASN A 116 -2.21 26.40 24.62
C ASN A 116 -1.98 26.92 26.05
N LEU A 117 -1.88 28.25 26.22
CA LEU A 117 -1.70 28.87 27.54
C LEU A 117 -2.98 28.84 28.37
N TRP A 118 -4.17 28.95 27.77
CA TRP A 118 -5.44 28.76 28.49
C TRP A 118 -5.57 27.36 29.07
N TYR A 119 -5.13 26.34 28.34
CA TYR A 119 -5.11 24.94 28.83
C TYR A 119 -4.17 24.70 30.01
N LEU A 120 -3.26 25.63 30.32
CA LEU A 120 -2.44 25.62 31.52
C LEU A 120 -3.11 26.29 32.73
N GLY A 121 -4.23 27.00 32.55
CA GLY A 121 -5.04 27.54 33.64
C GLY A 121 -6.03 26.51 34.19
N ASP A 122 -6.63 26.79 35.34
CA ASP A 122 -7.48 25.84 36.08
C ASP A 122 -8.65 25.26 35.25
N GLU A 123 -9.40 26.12 34.55
CA GLU A 123 -10.53 25.69 33.69
C GLU A 123 -10.08 24.79 32.52
N GLY A 124 -8.96 25.13 31.91
CA GLY A 124 -8.40 24.38 30.80
C GLY A 124 -7.83 23.04 31.24
N GLN A 125 -7.16 23.01 32.40
CA GLN A 125 -6.69 21.76 33.02
C GLN A 125 -7.86 20.83 33.36
N GLU A 126 -8.94 21.34 33.95
CA GLU A 126 -10.13 20.54 34.26
C GLU A 126 -10.74 19.92 32.99
N THR A 127 -10.74 20.66 31.88
CA THR A 127 -11.17 20.13 30.57
C THR A 127 -10.30 18.97 30.10
N LEU A 128 -8.97 19.07 30.25
CA LEU A 128 -8.04 18.01 29.89
C LEU A 128 -8.15 16.79 30.81
N LEU A 129 -8.33 17.01 32.11
CA LEU A 129 -8.57 15.94 33.08
C LEU A 129 -9.89 15.22 32.81
N GLN A 130 -10.94 15.96 32.43
CA GLN A 130 -12.21 15.36 32.00
C GLN A 130 -12.04 14.52 30.74
N ALA A 131 -11.25 14.97 29.78
CA ALA A 131 -10.92 14.17 28.60
C ALA A 131 -10.18 12.88 28.99
N LEU A 132 -9.21 12.93 29.92
CA LEU A 132 -8.54 11.73 30.44
C LEU A 132 -9.50 10.75 31.13
N ARG A 133 -10.46 11.27 31.92
CA ARG A 133 -11.45 10.43 32.63
C ARG A 133 -12.48 9.79 31.71
N THR A 134 -12.91 10.51 30.67
CA THR A 134 -13.95 10.05 29.73
C THR A 134 -13.39 9.29 28.53
N GLU A 135 -12.09 9.41 28.27
CA GLU A 135 -11.40 8.84 27.12
C GLU A 135 -11.94 9.33 25.75
N GLN A 136 -12.69 10.43 25.76
CA GLN A 136 -13.36 11.02 24.59
C GLN A 136 -12.42 11.93 23.80
N TYR A 137 -11.28 11.40 23.41
CA TYR A 137 -10.29 12.14 22.64
C TYR A 137 -9.43 11.23 21.77
N ARG A 138 -8.81 11.83 20.77
CA ARG A 138 -7.81 11.19 19.91
C ARG A 138 -6.54 12.04 19.81
N VAL A 139 -5.44 11.33 19.56
CA VAL A 139 -4.12 11.89 19.33
C VAL A 139 -3.72 11.48 17.92
N ASP A 140 -3.66 12.43 16.98
CA ASP A 140 -3.27 12.16 15.60
C ASP A 140 -1.76 12.28 15.40
N VAL A 141 -1.14 13.23 16.11
CA VAL A 141 0.30 13.41 16.21
C VAL A 141 0.70 13.45 17.68
N PRO A 142 1.86 12.89 18.07
CA PRO A 142 2.16 12.68 19.49
C PRO A 142 2.18 13.97 20.32
N GLU A 143 2.52 15.11 19.71
CA GLU A 143 2.53 16.44 20.33
C GLU A 143 1.18 16.81 20.94
N GLU A 144 0.07 16.38 20.32
CA GLU A 144 -1.30 16.66 20.79
C GLU A 144 -1.58 16.06 22.19
N SER A 145 -0.72 15.17 22.70
CA SER A 145 -0.84 14.62 24.05
C SER A 145 -0.06 15.36 25.14
N ALA A 146 0.76 16.35 24.77
CA ALA A 146 1.72 16.93 25.71
C ALA A 146 1.04 17.69 26.86
N LEU A 147 0.00 18.50 26.58
CA LEU A 147 -0.73 19.20 27.64
C LEU A 147 -1.61 18.27 28.48
N LEU A 148 -2.10 17.15 27.93
CA LEU A 148 -2.78 16.12 28.73
C LEU A 148 -1.86 15.56 29.81
N VAL A 149 -0.61 15.26 29.46
CA VAL A 149 0.38 14.75 30.41
C VAL A 149 0.73 15.81 31.45
N ILE A 150 0.84 17.09 31.05
CA ILE A 150 1.08 18.19 32.00
C ILE A 150 -0.08 18.34 32.98
N ALA A 151 -1.33 18.34 32.51
CA ALA A 151 -2.51 18.41 33.38
C ALA A 151 -2.54 17.25 34.38
N TRP A 152 -2.25 16.02 33.91
CA TRP A 152 -2.15 14.85 34.80
C TRP A 152 -1.03 15.00 35.84
N LEU A 153 0.15 15.50 35.46
CA LEU A 153 1.26 15.73 36.39
C LEU A 153 0.89 16.74 37.48
N LEU A 154 0.20 17.83 37.10
CA LEU A 154 -0.24 18.86 38.04
C LEU A 154 -1.27 18.33 39.03
N ASP A 155 -2.28 17.59 38.55
CA ASP A 155 -3.31 16.92 39.37
C ASP A 155 -2.69 15.95 40.40
N ARG A 156 -1.62 15.25 40.02
CA ARG A 156 -0.88 14.33 40.91
C ARG A 156 0.20 15.00 41.76
N GLY A 157 0.29 16.34 41.76
CA GLY A 157 1.23 17.11 42.57
C GLY A 157 2.69 17.10 42.07
N HIS A 158 2.95 16.69 40.83
CA HIS A 158 4.28 16.68 40.22
C HIS A 158 4.61 18.01 39.51
N VAL A 159 4.52 19.12 40.25
CA VAL A 159 4.60 20.49 39.72
C VAL A 159 5.95 20.79 39.04
N GLU A 160 7.08 20.44 39.66
CA GLU A 160 8.42 20.69 39.09
C GLU A 160 8.56 20.09 37.69
N LYS A 161 8.20 18.81 37.54
CA LYS A 161 8.25 18.11 36.25
C LYS A 161 7.31 18.72 35.20
N ALA A 162 6.14 19.19 35.64
CA ALA A 162 5.19 19.86 34.76
C ALA A 162 5.76 21.20 34.25
N LEU A 163 6.39 21.99 35.13
CA LEU A 163 7.02 23.26 34.78
C LEU A 163 8.21 23.06 33.83
N ASP A 164 9.05 22.04 34.07
CA ASP A 164 10.14 21.68 33.16
C ASP A 164 9.62 21.35 31.75
N LEU A 165 8.54 20.57 31.66
CA LEU A 165 7.89 20.28 30.39
C LEU A 165 7.31 21.53 29.73
N VAL A 166 6.64 22.40 30.49
CA VAL A 166 6.14 23.68 29.95
C VAL A 166 7.28 24.51 29.39
N ALA A 167 8.43 24.59 30.08
CA ALA A 167 9.61 25.31 29.61
C ALA A 167 10.16 24.75 28.28
N GLU A 168 10.21 23.42 28.14
CA GLU A 168 10.63 22.74 26.90
C GLU A 168 9.67 23.01 25.73
N LEU A 169 8.36 23.06 26.00
CA LEU A 169 7.33 23.25 24.96
C LEU A 169 7.09 24.72 24.60
N ARG A 170 7.38 25.65 25.52
CA ARG A 170 7.09 27.09 25.41
C ARG A 170 7.53 27.70 24.07
N PRO A 171 8.74 27.44 23.54
CA PRO A 171 9.20 28.06 22.29
C PRO A 171 8.29 27.76 21.09
N LEU A 172 7.55 26.65 21.11
CA LEU A 172 6.71 26.19 20.00
C LEU A 172 5.21 26.34 20.24
N MET A 173 4.77 26.81 21.42
CA MET A 173 3.35 26.97 21.75
C MET A 173 2.61 27.97 20.87
N HIS A 174 3.31 28.91 20.24
CA HIS A 174 2.70 29.88 19.32
C HIS A 174 2.26 29.28 17.98
N ARG A 175 2.72 28.05 17.67
CA ARG A 175 2.60 27.44 16.34
C ARG A 175 2.03 26.02 16.40
N LEU A 176 2.48 25.20 17.35
CA LEU A 176 2.07 23.80 17.45
C LEU A 176 0.83 23.63 18.31
N ARG A 177 -0.02 22.68 17.92
CA ARG A 177 -1.09 22.14 18.77
C ARG A 177 -0.52 21.14 19.76
N PHE A 178 -0.72 21.38 21.06
CA PHE A 178 -0.32 20.45 22.12
C PHE A 178 -1.50 19.80 22.85
N THR A 179 -2.70 19.95 22.31
CA THR A 179 -3.96 19.42 22.86
C THR A 179 -4.58 18.36 21.96
N PRO A 180 -5.28 17.37 22.55
CA PRO A 180 -5.88 16.29 21.80
C PRO A 180 -7.10 16.79 21.04
N ARG A 181 -7.59 15.99 20.09
CA ARG A 181 -8.86 16.26 19.39
C ARG A 181 -10.01 15.58 20.12
N PRO A 182 -11.16 16.26 20.30
CA PRO A 182 -12.36 15.60 20.78
C PRO A 182 -12.72 14.41 19.88
N ALA A 183 -13.10 13.29 20.48
CA ALA A 183 -13.57 12.10 19.77
C ALA A 183 -14.74 11.51 20.56
N ARG A 184 -15.81 11.12 19.86
CA ARG A 184 -17.04 10.62 20.51
C ARG A 184 -16.98 9.13 20.86
N ASP A 185 -16.08 8.39 20.23
CA ASP A 185 -15.99 6.93 20.37
C ASP A 185 -14.71 6.55 21.11
N ALA A 186 -14.85 5.74 22.16
CA ALA A 186 -13.72 5.14 22.85
C ALA A 186 -13.05 4.08 21.96
N ALA A 187 -11.72 4.00 22.02
CA ALA A 187 -10.98 2.96 21.31
C ALA A 187 -11.37 1.56 21.85
N PRO A 188 -11.52 0.55 20.98
CA PRO A 188 -11.82 -0.80 21.44
C PRO A 188 -10.67 -1.34 22.31
N SER A 189 -11.06 -1.92 23.43
CA SER A 189 -10.17 -2.56 24.39
C SER A 189 -10.06 -4.06 24.06
N GLY A 190 -8.83 -4.58 23.95
CA GLY A 190 -8.58 -6.01 23.78
C GLY A 190 -7.51 -6.37 22.75
N ALA A 191 -7.10 -7.65 22.76
CA ALA A 191 -6.02 -8.22 21.94
C ALA A 191 -6.40 -8.50 20.46
N VAL A 192 -7.38 -7.78 19.94
CA VAL A 192 -7.79 -7.84 18.53
C VAL A 192 -7.26 -6.63 17.79
N VAL A 193 -7.02 -6.78 16.48
CA VAL A 193 -6.56 -5.67 15.65
C VAL A 193 -7.44 -5.54 14.41
N ARG A 194 -7.36 -4.37 13.77
CA ARG A 194 -7.96 -4.11 12.46
C ARG A 194 -6.95 -3.52 11.49
N LEU A 195 -7.11 -3.79 10.20
CA LEU A 195 -6.22 -3.21 9.18
C LEU A 195 -6.62 -1.77 8.82
N GLU A 196 -7.92 -1.50 8.76
CA GLU A 196 -8.51 -0.20 8.46
C GLU A 196 -9.65 0.11 9.44
N SER A 197 -9.94 1.39 9.68
CA SER A 197 -11.15 1.79 10.40
C SER A 197 -12.39 1.61 9.52
N VAL A 198 -13.56 1.53 10.17
CA VAL A 198 -14.87 1.54 9.49
C VAL A 198 -14.97 2.74 8.54
N ALA A 199 -14.63 3.95 8.99
CA ALA A 199 -14.66 5.18 8.18
C ALA A 199 -13.80 5.08 6.91
N THR A 200 -12.62 4.46 7.01
CA THR A 200 -11.73 4.31 5.86
C THR A 200 -12.30 3.34 4.82
N VAL A 201 -12.85 2.21 5.28
CA VAL A 201 -13.49 1.23 4.41
C VAL A 201 -14.76 1.79 3.78
N GLU A 202 -15.57 2.48 4.57
CA GLU A 202 -16.79 3.15 4.13
C GLU A 202 -16.50 4.19 3.05
N ALA A 203 -15.52 5.08 3.25
CA ALA A 203 -15.10 6.04 2.24
C ALA A 203 -14.59 5.35 0.95
N ALA A 204 -13.87 4.23 1.08
CA ALA A 204 -13.43 3.43 -0.06
C ALA A 204 -14.59 2.73 -0.81
N LEU A 205 -15.66 2.37 -0.10
CA LEU A 205 -16.88 1.82 -0.70
C LEU A 205 -17.70 2.92 -1.38
N ARG A 206 -17.95 4.05 -0.69
CA ARG A 206 -18.69 5.20 -1.21
C ARG A 206 -18.04 5.86 -2.44
N SER A 207 -16.71 5.74 -2.56
CA SER A 207 -15.96 6.21 -3.73
C SER A 207 -15.97 5.24 -4.91
N THR A 208 -16.58 4.06 -4.79
CA THR A 208 -16.75 3.13 -5.93
C THR A 208 -17.62 3.78 -6.99
N ARG A 209 -17.16 3.76 -8.24
CA ARG A 209 -17.85 4.35 -9.41
C ARG A 209 -18.12 3.28 -10.45
N VAL A 210 -19.19 3.49 -11.22
CA VAL A 210 -19.47 2.67 -12.40
C VAL A 210 -18.44 3.03 -13.48
N PRO A 211 -17.75 2.05 -14.09
CA PRO A 211 -16.82 2.33 -15.18
C PRO A 211 -17.51 3.08 -16.33
N PRO A 212 -16.88 4.09 -16.96
CA PRO A 212 -17.53 4.89 -18.00
C PRO A 212 -18.05 4.09 -19.21
N ALA A 213 -17.45 2.94 -19.50
CA ALA A 213 -17.94 2.03 -20.54
C ALA A 213 -19.29 1.37 -20.15
N ILE A 214 -19.40 0.93 -18.89
CA ILE A 214 -20.63 0.31 -18.36
C ILE A 214 -21.73 1.36 -18.19
N ALA A 215 -21.39 2.56 -17.72
CA ALA A 215 -22.34 3.68 -17.63
C ALA A 215 -22.95 4.01 -19.01
N ARG A 216 -22.11 4.15 -20.05
CA ARG A 216 -22.56 4.38 -21.43
C ARG A 216 -23.40 3.24 -22.00
N MET A 217 -23.04 1.99 -21.71
CA MET A 217 -23.83 0.83 -22.11
C MET A 217 -25.23 0.87 -21.48
N ARG A 218 -25.33 1.09 -20.17
CA ARG A 218 -26.63 1.18 -19.46
C ARG A 218 -27.48 2.34 -19.98
N GLU A 219 -26.87 3.51 -20.19
CA GLU A 219 -27.54 4.67 -20.79
C GLU A 219 -28.11 4.33 -22.17
N THR A 220 -27.30 3.69 -23.02
CA THR A 220 -27.72 3.26 -24.36
C THR A 220 -28.92 2.33 -24.29
N LEU A 221 -28.87 1.31 -23.44
CA LEU A 221 -29.91 0.28 -23.33
C LEU A 221 -31.20 0.79 -22.67
N LEU A 222 -31.12 1.69 -21.69
CA LEU A 222 -32.31 2.20 -20.95
C LEU A 222 -32.99 3.39 -21.61
N VAL A 223 -32.21 4.25 -22.27
CA VAL A 223 -32.70 5.55 -22.76
C VAL A 223 -32.74 5.55 -24.28
N TRP A 224 -31.59 5.29 -24.92
CA TRP A 224 -31.44 5.53 -26.35
C TRP A 224 -32.04 4.43 -27.22
N ASP A 225 -31.91 3.16 -26.83
CA ASP A 225 -32.42 2.01 -27.57
C ASP A 225 -33.96 1.98 -27.63
N PRO A 226 -34.72 2.24 -26.54
CA PRO A 226 -36.17 2.36 -26.60
C PRO A 226 -36.65 3.54 -27.46
N LEU A 227 -35.99 4.70 -27.37
CA LEU A 227 -36.28 5.86 -28.23
C LEU A 227 -35.97 5.55 -29.69
N TYR A 228 -34.90 4.81 -29.96
CA TYR A 228 -34.53 4.37 -31.30
C TYR A 228 -35.57 3.40 -31.88
N ASP A 229 -36.07 2.47 -31.08
CA ASP A 229 -37.12 1.54 -31.50
C ASP A 229 -38.42 2.29 -31.86
N ARG A 230 -38.82 3.27 -31.04
CA ARG A 230 -39.98 4.14 -31.33
C ARG A 230 -39.78 4.95 -32.61
N LEU A 231 -38.57 5.48 -32.84
CA LEU A 231 -38.21 6.20 -34.06
C LEU A 231 -38.28 5.29 -35.30
N VAL A 232 -37.77 4.07 -35.20
CA VAL A 232 -37.82 3.09 -36.29
C VAL A 232 -39.25 2.66 -36.57
N ALA A 233 -40.06 2.41 -35.53
CA ALA A 233 -41.47 2.09 -35.68
C ALA A 233 -42.24 3.20 -36.39
N LEU A 234 -42.05 4.45 -35.97
CA LEU A 234 -42.69 5.62 -36.57
C LEU A 234 -42.36 5.73 -38.08
N TRP A 235 -41.10 5.50 -38.47
CA TRP A 235 -40.72 5.49 -39.88
C TRP A 235 -41.23 4.27 -40.66
N CYS A 236 -41.30 3.08 -40.03
CA CYS A 236 -41.92 1.89 -40.63
C CYS A 236 -43.40 2.13 -40.96
N ASP A 237 -44.13 2.86 -40.12
CA ASP A 237 -45.55 3.20 -40.35
C ASP A 237 -45.77 4.11 -41.57
N THR A 238 -44.71 4.68 -42.17
CA THR A 238 -44.78 5.50 -43.40
C THR A 238 -44.52 4.71 -44.69
N VAL A 239 -44.20 3.42 -44.57
CA VAL A 239 -43.88 2.55 -45.70
C VAL A 239 -45.18 1.97 -46.26
N ASP A 240 -45.37 2.09 -47.57
CA ASP A 240 -46.42 1.39 -48.29
C ASP A 240 -45.90 0.03 -48.79
N GLY A 241 -46.58 -1.07 -48.42
CA GLY A 241 -46.18 -2.46 -48.73
C GLY A 241 -45.16 -3.07 -47.76
N ASP A 242 -44.42 -4.08 -48.22
CA ASP A 242 -43.46 -4.83 -47.40
C ASP A 242 -42.35 -3.94 -46.82
N LEU A 243 -41.95 -4.16 -45.57
CA LEU A 243 -40.89 -3.36 -44.94
C LEU A 243 -39.53 -3.52 -45.66
N PRO A 244 -38.69 -2.46 -45.69
CA PRO A 244 -37.38 -2.54 -46.31
C PRO A 244 -36.50 -3.61 -45.65
N SER A 245 -35.90 -4.49 -46.44
CA SER A 245 -34.98 -5.53 -45.98
C SER A 245 -33.74 -5.63 -46.87
N LEU A 246 -32.69 -6.26 -46.36
CA LEU A 246 -31.48 -6.53 -47.14
C LEU A 246 -31.67 -7.85 -47.88
N ALA A 247 -31.39 -7.87 -49.18
CA ALA A 247 -31.48 -9.09 -49.98
C ALA A 247 -30.44 -10.13 -49.48
N THR A 248 -30.88 -11.36 -49.28
CA THR A 248 -30.07 -12.50 -48.80
C THR A 248 -29.91 -13.63 -49.82
N THR A 249 -30.41 -13.45 -51.05
CA THR A 249 -30.48 -14.49 -52.10
C THR A 249 -29.51 -14.23 -53.26
N ALA A 250 -28.97 -15.30 -53.84
CA ALA A 250 -27.92 -15.28 -54.89
C ALA A 250 -28.28 -14.54 -56.20
N GLU A 251 -29.55 -14.23 -56.45
CA GLU A 251 -30.01 -13.53 -57.66
C GLU A 251 -29.91 -12.00 -57.58
N LYS A 252 -29.60 -11.43 -56.40
CA LYS A 252 -29.42 -9.97 -56.21
C LYS A 252 -28.09 -9.69 -55.51
N ALA A 253 -27.47 -8.55 -55.83
CA ALA A 253 -26.20 -8.17 -55.24
C ALA A 253 -26.31 -8.09 -53.70
N ASP A 254 -25.37 -8.75 -53.01
CA ASP A 254 -25.35 -8.81 -51.55
C ASP A 254 -25.40 -7.40 -50.94
N GLY A 255 -26.34 -7.20 -50.02
CA GLY A 255 -26.57 -5.89 -49.42
C GLY A 255 -27.34 -4.89 -50.28
N GLN A 256 -28.09 -5.28 -51.31
CA GLN A 256 -29.10 -4.41 -51.94
C GLN A 256 -30.36 -4.30 -51.06
N VAL A 257 -31.00 -3.12 -50.98
CA VAL A 257 -32.25 -2.92 -50.23
C VAL A 257 -33.46 -3.28 -51.10
N VAL A 258 -34.27 -4.23 -50.65
CA VAL A 258 -35.54 -4.67 -51.24
C VAL A 258 -36.72 -4.27 -50.33
N GLY A 259 -37.96 -4.31 -50.83
CA GLY A 259 -39.16 -3.87 -50.10
C GLY A 259 -39.62 -2.44 -50.43
N GLY A 260 -40.63 -1.95 -49.72
CA GLY A 260 -41.32 -0.67 -49.92
C GLY A 260 -40.44 0.56 -49.68
N TRP A 261 -40.99 1.72 -50.05
CA TRP A 261 -40.35 3.03 -49.83
C TRP A 261 -41.02 3.75 -48.64
N PRO A 262 -40.25 4.35 -47.71
CA PRO A 262 -40.82 5.19 -46.66
C PRO A 262 -41.37 6.50 -47.24
N CYS A 263 -42.16 7.23 -46.43
CA CYS A 263 -42.84 8.48 -46.79
C CYS A 263 -43.92 8.34 -47.89
N ARG A 264 -44.59 7.20 -47.98
CA ARG A 264 -45.66 6.93 -48.96
C ARG A 264 -47.05 7.02 -48.36
N ILE A 265 -47.18 6.59 -47.11
CA ILE A 265 -48.40 6.73 -46.30
C ILE A 265 -48.08 7.55 -45.05
N TRP A 266 -49.09 8.24 -44.51
CA TRP A 266 -48.96 9.06 -43.32
C TRP A 266 -50.11 8.71 -42.35
N PRO A 267 -49.81 8.15 -41.18
CA PRO A 267 -50.82 7.88 -40.16
C PRO A 267 -51.53 9.15 -39.69
N ALA A 268 -52.82 9.05 -39.35
CA ALA A 268 -53.61 10.20 -38.89
C ALA A 268 -53.08 10.83 -37.59
N ASP A 269 -52.41 10.04 -36.75
CA ASP A 269 -51.79 10.43 -35.48
C ASP A 269 -50.30 10.81 -35.62
N TRP A 270 -49.77 10.91 -36.85
CA TRP A 270 -48.36 11.19 -37.13
C TRP A 270 -47.83 12.41 -36.39
N SER A 271 -48.52 13.55 -36.52
CA SER A 271 -48.08 14.83 -35.97
C SER A 271 -47.99 14.82 -34.44
N GLU A 272 -48.86 14.07 -33.78
CA GLU A 272 -48.86 13.89 -32.33
C GLU A 272 -47.70 12.98 -31.88
N ARG A 273 -47.58 11.78 -32.47
CA ARG A 273 -46.53 10.81 -32.14
C ARG A 273 -45.12 11.35 -32.43
N ARG A 274 -44.97 12.09 -33.53
CA ARG A 274 -43.74 12.83 -33.87
C ARG A 274 -43.38 13.83 -32.78
N ARG A 275 -44.32 14.71 -32.40
CA ARG A 275 -44.08 15.75 -31.40
C ARG A 275 -43.69 15.16 -30.05
N ALA A 276 -44.39 14.11 -29.62
CA ALA A 276 -44.07 13.37 -28.40
C ALA A 276 -42.65 12.78 -28.43
N LEU A 277 -42.28 12.10 -29.53
CA LEU A 277 -40.95 11.48 -29.66
C LEU A 277 -39.81 12.53 -29.69
N LEU A 278 -40.00 13.64 -30.41
CA LEU A 278 -39.01 14.73 -30.44
C LEU A 278 -38.82 15.36 -29.05
N ASN A 279 -39.91 15.56 -28.29
CA ASN A 279 -39.84 16.06 -26.92
C ASN A 279 -39.15 15.08 -25.96
N ASP A 280 -39.41 13.78 -26.10
CA ASP A 280 -38.77 12.74 -25.28
C ASP A 280 -37.25 12.65 -25.56
N VAL A 281 -36.85 12.75 -26.83
CA VAL A 281 -35.43 12.79 -27.24
C VAL A 281 -34.75 14.04 -26.69
N GLU A 282 -35.39 15.20 -26.81
CA GLU A 282 -34.85 16.46 -26.29
C GLU A 282 -34.73 16.45 -24.76
N THR A 283 -35.75 15.95 -24.06
CA THR A 283 -35.73 15.76 -22.61
C THR A 283 -34.61 14.80 -22.20
N ALA A 284 -34.45 13.69 -22.91
CA ALA A 284 -33.39 12.74 -22.67
C ALA A 284 -31.99 13.32 -22.92
N ALA A 285 -31.83 14.18 -23.93
CA ALA A 285 -30.58 14.84 -24.30
C ALA A 285 -30.19 15.99 -23.35
N ARG A 286 -31.19 16.69 -22.78
CA ARG A 286 -30.99 17.78 -21.81
C ARG A 286 -30.68 17.29 -20.40
N ALA A 287 -30.96 16.01 -20.09
CA ALA A 287 -30.63 15.44 -18.80
C ALA A 287 -29.10 15.45 -18.58
N GLU A 288 -28.70 16.00 -17.43
CA GLU A 288 -27.30 16.26 -17.10
C GLU A 288 -26.46 14.98 -17.13
N GLY A 289 -25.27 15.06 -17.74
CA GLY A 289 -24.30 13.95 -17.78
C GLY A 289 -24.52 12.88 -18.86
N ARG A 290 -25.56 13.00 -19.71
CA ARG A 290 -25.81 12.07 -20.83
C ARG A 290 -25.08 12.45 -22.11
N ILE A 291 -24.77 11.45 -22.94
CA ILE A 291 -24.12 11.67 -24.24
C ILE A 291 -25.15 11.41 -25.34
N ALA A 292 -25.67 12.48 -25.93
CA ALA A 292 -26.64 12.38 -27.01
C ALA A 292 -26.06 11.61 -28.21
N PRO A 293 -26.78 10.60 -28.76
CA PRO A 293 -26.37 9.83 -29.94
C PRO A 293 -26.26 10.68 -31.21
N GLU A 294 -26.79 11.91 -31.18
CA GLU A 294 -26.65 12.94 -32.20
C GLU A 294 -25.20 13.41 -32.41
N ARG A 295 -24.30 13.19 -31.43
CA ARG A 295 -22.87 13.51 -31.53
C ARG A 295 -22.13 12.67 -32.58
N HIS A 296 -22.74 11.61 -33.10
CA HIS A 296 -22.25 10.89 -34.28
C HIS A 296 -23.18 11.13 -35.47
N PRO A 297 -22.92 12.17 -36.31
CA PRO A 297 -23.81 12.58 -37.40
C PRO A 297 -24.06 11.50 -38.47
N ARG A 298 -23.24 10.44 -38.46
CA ARG A 298 -23.34 9.31 -39.38
C ARG A 298 -24.09 8.10 -38.80
N SER A 299 -24.52 8.15 -37.53
CA SER A 299 -25.31 7.07 -36.93
C SER A 299 -26.70 6.99 -37.57
N ASN A 300 -27.29 5.79 -37.62
CA ASN A 300 -28.65 5.62 -38.13
C ASN A 300 -29.66 6.41 -37.29
N PHE A 301 -29.47 6.48 -35.97
CA PHE A 301 -30.29 7.29 -35.07
C PHE A 301 -30.28 8.77 -35.46
N ALA A 302 -29.10 9.39 -35.58
CA ALA A 302 -28.97 10.81 -35.89
C ALA A 302 -29.56 11.16 -37.26
N ARG A 303 -29.43 10.26 -38.24
CA ARG A 303 -30.00 10.44 -39.58
C ARG A 303 -31.53 10.37 -39.57
N LEU A 304 -32.10 9.37 -38.92
CA LEU A 304 -33.55 9.23 -38.81
C LEU A 304 -34.17 10.36 -37.97
N HIS A 305 -33.48 10.81 -36.91
CA HIS A 305 -33.93 11.91 -36.06
C HIS A 305 -33.92 13.25 -36.82
N ARG A 306 -32.84 13.56 -37.55
CA ARG A 306 -32.76 14.77 -38.38
C ARG A 306 -33.85 14.79 -39.46
N ALA A 307 -34.08 13.67 -40.13
CA ALA A 307 -35.16 13.56 -41.09
C ALA A 307 -36.53 13.82 -40.42
N LEU A 308 -36.72 13.33 -39.19
CA LEU A 308 -37.97 13.52 -38.44
C LEU A 308 -38.20 14.99 -38.08
N GLN A 309 -37.14 15.72 -37.72
CA GLN A 309 -37.19 17.16 -37.47
C GLN A 309 -37.66 17.93 -38.70
N SER A 310 -37.18 17.55 -39.89
CA SER A 310 -37.56 18.20 -41.16
C SER A 310 -38.98 17.87 -41.65
N CYS A 311 -39.67 16.86 -41.12
CA CYS A 311 -40.98 16.40 -41.63
C CYS A 311 -42.15 16.71 -40.66
N PRO A 312 -42.67 17.95 -40.61
CA PRO A 312 -43.75 18.30 -39.69
C PRO A 312 -45.07 17.60 -40.00
N GLU A 313 -45.48 17.56 -41.27
CA GLU A 313 -46.75 16.96 -41.72
C GLU A 313 -46.55 15.95 -42.86
N ASP A 314 -45.54 16.14 -43.71
CA ASP A 314 -45.21 15.25 -44.81
C ASP A 314 -43.70 15.31 -45.17
N SER A 315 -43.32 14.65 -46.28
CA SER A 315 -41.94 14.59 -46.77
C SER A 315 -41.58 15.64 -47.82
N ARG A 316 -42.35 16.72 -48.01
CA ARG A 316 -42.04 17.73 -49.06
C ARG A 316 -40.68 18.41 -48.87
N SER A 317 -40.20 18.43 -47.63
CA SER A 317 -38.91 18.99 -47.21
C SER A 317 -37.73 18.00 -47.33
N LEU A 318 -37.99 16.72 -47.66
CA LEU A 318 -36.96 15.70 -47.83
C LEU A 318 -36.59 15.52 -49.31
N SER A 319 -35.30 15.46 -49.59
CA SER A 319 -34.79 15.06 -50.90
C SER A 319 -34.95 13.56 -51.15
N ALA A 320 -35.02 13.14 -52.42
CA ALA A 320 -35.06 11.73 -52.79
C ALA A 320 -33.86 10.93 -52.24
N ARG A 321 -32.71 11.58 -52.08
CA ARG A 321 -31.51 11.00 -51.47
C ARG A 321 -31.72 10.72 -49.98
N GLU A 322 -32.36 11.62 -49.25
CA GLU A 322 -32.65 11.44 -47.82
C GLU A 322 -33.66 10.33 -47.58
N VAL A 323 -34.72 10.25 -48.40
CA VAL A 323 -35.69 9.14 -48.35
C VAL A 323 -35.00 7.79 -48.63
N GLY A 324 -34.06 7.75 -49.59
CA GLY A 324 -33.23 6.57 -49.84
C GLY A 324 -32.34 6.17 -48.65
N TRP A 325 -31.81 7.14 -47.91
CA TRP A 325 -31.04 6.88 -46.68
C TRP A 325 -31.91 6.37 -45.53
N ILE A 326 -33.14 6.89 -45.37
CA ILE A 326 -34.12 6.39 -44.40
C ILE A 326 -34.41 4.91 -44.71
N ARG A 327 -34.70 4.60 -45.98
CA ARG A 327 -34.96 3.22 -46.45
C ARG A 327 -33.79 2.27 -46.13
N ARG A 328 -32.55 2.70 -46.37
CA ARG A 328 -31.34 1.93 -46.03
C ARG A 328 -31.14 1.75 -44.52
N ALA A 329 -31.39 2.80 -43.73
CA ALA A 329 -31.26 2.75 -42.28
C ALA A 329 -32.30 1.80 -41.65
N LEU A 330 -33.53 1.81 -42.15
CA LEU A 330 -34.57 0.84 -41.77
C LEU A 330 -34.13 -0.59 -42.09
N ALA A 331 -33.75 -0.88 -43.34
CA ALA A 331 -33.33 -2.22 -43.75
C ALA A 331 -32.17 -2.79 -42.90
N ASN A 332 -31.16 -1.97 -42.62
CA ASN A 332 -30.04 -2.36 -41.76
C ASN A 332 -30.47 -2.68 -40.32
N THR A 333 -31.41 -1.92 -39.78
CA THR A 333 -31.88 -2.07 -38.39
C THR A 333 -32.82 -3.25 -38.27
N LEU A 334 -33.71 -3.44 -39.23
CA LEU A 334 -34.66 -4.56 -39.31
C LEU A 334 -33.92 -5.90 -39.46
N ALA A 335 -32.89 -5.95 -40.32
CA ALA A 335 -32.05 -7.15 -40.48
C ALA A 335 -31.27 -7.50 -39.19
N LYS A 336 -30.76 -6.47 -38.48
CA LYS A 336 -29.92 -6.68 -37.29
C LYS A 336 -30.72 -6.93 -36.00
N HIS A 337 -31.88 -6.30 -35.85
CA HIS A 337 -32.62 -6.25 -34.58
C HIS A 337 -34.06 -6.79 -34.70
N GLY A 338 -34.49 -7.27 -35.88
CA GLY A 338 -35.88 -7.66 -36.16
C GLY A 338 -36.79 -6.46 -36.42
N ALA A 339 -38.02 -6.72 -36.89
CA ALA A 339 -39.03 -5.67 -37.09
C ALA A 339 -39.61 -5.14 -35.77
N PRO A 340 -40.10 -3.88 -35.72
CA PRO A 340 -40.93 -3.42 -34.61
C PRO A 340 -42.06 -4.42 -34.32
N GLY A 341 -42.26 -4.80 -33.06
CA GLY A 341 -43.26 -5.80 -32.66
C GLY A 341 -42.89 -7.26 -32.93
N SER A 342 -41.76 -7.56 -33.59
CA SER A 342 -41.33 -8.95 -33.85
C SER A 342 -40.78 -9.65 -32.60
N GLN A 343 -40.95 -10.98 -32.55
CA GLN A 343 -40.40 -11.81 -31.47
C GLN A 343 -38.89 -11.66 -31.30
N THR A 344 -38.15 -11.52 -32.41
CA THR A 344 -36.69 -11.30 -32.42
C THR A 344 -36.31 -10.03 -31.66
N ARG A 345 -37.00 -8.91 -31.94
CA ARG A 345 -36.73 -7.63 -31.27
C ARG A 345 -37.11 -7.68 -29.81
N THR A 346 -38.27 -8.26 -29.48
CA THR A 346 -38.74 -8.42 -28.09
C THR A 346 -37.78 -9.27 -27.26
N THR A 347 -37.27 -10.36 -27.82
CA THR A 347 -36.29 -11.24 -27.14
C THR A 347 -34.97 -10.50 -26.88
N LEU A 348 -34.47 -9.76 -27.88
CA LEU A 348 -33.26 -8.94 -27.73
C LEU A 348 -33.42 -7.89 -26.62
N ARG A 349 -34.53 -7.14 -26.60
CA ARG A 349 -34.80 -6.12 -25.58
C ARG A 349 -35.00 -6.73 -24.20
N SER A 350 -35.64 -7.89 -24.09
CA SER A 350 -35.80 -8.61 -22.83
C SER A 350 -34.44 -9.04 -22.25
N ALA A 351 -33.54 -9.56 -23.08
CA ALA A 351 -32.19 -9.94 -22.66
C ALA A 351 -31.33 -8.73 -22.23
N GLN A 352 -31.45 -7.61 -22.94
CA GLN A 352 -30.78 -6.36 -22.59
C GLN A 352 -31.34 -5.76 -21.29
N ALA A 353 -32.66 -5.74 -21.13
CA ALA A 353 -33.33 -5.30 -19.91
C ALA A 353 -32.90 -6.15 -18.71
N ALA A 354 -32.86 -7.47 -18.84
CA ALA A 354 -32.37 -8.38 -17.81
C ALA A 354 -30.89 -8.11 -17.44
N SER A 355 -30.05 -7.76 -18.42
CA SER A 355 -28.64 -7.43 -18.17
C SER A 355 -28.46 -6.12 -17.40
N VAL A 356 -29.32 -5.12 -17.66
CA VAL A 356 -29.27 -3.81 -17.01
C VAL A 356 -30.01 -3.80 -15.66
N ALA A 357 -31.01 -4.65 -15.48
CA ALA A 357 -31.71 -4.83 -14.20
C ALA A 357 -30.77 -5.33 -13.09
N ARG A 358 -29.63 -5.95 -13.44
CA ARG A 358 -28.62 -6.31 -12.44
C ARG A 358 -28.07 -5.06 -11.74
N PRO A 359 -27.98 -5.07 -10.40
CA PRO A 359 -27.43 -3.95 -9.66
C PRO A 359 -25.97 -3.73 -10.03
N THR A 360 -25.56 -2.46 -10.07
CA THR A 360 -24.14 -2.14 -10.29
C THR A 360 -23.34 -2.42 -9.03
N HIS A 361 -22.06 -2.77 -9.17
CA HIS A 361 -21.18 -2.89 -8.00
C HIS A 361 -21.06 -1.59 -7.20
N ALA A 362 -21.24 -0.43 -7.85
CA ALA A 362 -21.29 0.84 -7.15
C ALA A 362 -22.53 0.95 -6.25
N ALA A 363 -23.71 0.51 -6.72
CA ALA A 363 -24.93 0.48 -5.92
C ALA A 363 -24.80 -0.50 -4.73
N LEU A 364 -24.26 -1.70 -4.97
CA LEU A 364 -24.00 -2.67 -3.91
C LEU A 364 -22.96 -2.16 -2.90
N ALA A 365 -21.93 -1.43 -3.35
CA ALA A 365 -20.98 -0.79 -2.45
C ALA A 365 -21.64 0.27 -1.54
N GLN A 366 -22.66 0.99 -2.03
CA GLN A 366 -23.43 1.93 -1.20
C GLN A 366 -24.34 1.22 -0.18
N VAL A 367 -24.85 0.02 -0.50
CA VAL A 367 -25.55 -0.83 0.47
C VAL A 367 -24.61 -1.19 1.62
N VAL A 368 -23.45 -1.76 1.28
CA VAL A 368 -22.44 -2.14 2.29
C VAL A 368 -21.99 -0.91 3.10
N ALA A 369 -21.72 0.23 2.45
CA ALA A 369 -21.32 1.45 3.13
C ALA A 369 -22.38 1.96 4.13
N ARG A 370 -23.67 1.89 3.81
CA ARG A 370 -24.72 2.31 4.74
C ARG A 370 -24.89 1.35 5.91
N ARG A 371 -24.62 0.06 5.72
CA ARG A 371 -24.58 -0.90 6.84
C ARG A 371 -23.43 -0.58 7.80
N LEU A 372 -22.33 -0.01 7.30
CA LEU A 372 -21.20 0.44 8.11
C LEU A 372 -21.51 1.68 8.97
N ASP A 373 -22.49 2.51 8.57
CA ASP A 373 -22.91 3.70 9.34
C ASP A 373 -23.41 3.35 10.76
N LEU A 374 -23.79 2.09 10.99
CA LEU A 374 -24.26 1.57 12.27
C LEU A 374 -23.12 1.26 13.27
N TYR A 375 -21.86 1.32 12.82
CA TYR A 375 -20.69 0.96 13.63
C TYR A 375 -19.83 2.19 13.95
N PRO A 376 -19.06 2.15 15.06
CA PRO A 376 -18.12 3.22 15.40
C PRO A 376 -17.13 3.47 14.28
N GLN A 377 -17.05 4.72 13.82
CA GLN A 377 -16.34 5.11 12.59
C GLN A 377 -14.83 4.94 12.70
N GLU A 378 -14.28 5.18 13.89
CA GLU A 378 -12.86 4.98 14.19
C GLU A 378 -12.55 3.55 14.67
N GLY A 379 -13.57 2.76 14.99
CA GLY A 379 -13.47 1.36 15.41
C GLY A 379 -13.33 0.40 14.23
N GLY A 380 -13.51 -0.89 14.53
CA GLY A 380 -13.65 -1.94 13.54
C GLY A 380 -14.96 -2.71 13.68
N LEU A 381 -15.11 -3.72 12.84
CA LEU A 381 -16.29 -4.57 12.77
C LEU A 381 -16.10 -5.79 13.67
N PRO A 382 -17.01 -6.08 14.62
CA PRO A 382 -16.94 -7.30 15.42
C PRO A 382 -17.25 -8.56 14.60
N SER A 383 -18.00 -8.41 13.49
CA SER A 383 -18.31 -9.47 12.55
C SER A 383 -18.59 -8.88 11.17
N ILE A 384 -18.26 -9.63 10.12
CA ILE A 384 -18.59 -9.25 8.74
C ILE A 384 -19.97 -9.73 8.30
N ALA A 385 -20.60 -10.66 9.03
CA ALA A 385 -21.77 -11.40 8.54
C ALA A 385 -22.90 -10.46 8.12
N LEU A 386 -23.37 -9.62 9.05
CA LEU A 386 -24.45 -8.63 8.83
C LEU A 386 -24.12 -7.62 7.73
N VAL A 387 -22.85 -7.26 7.58
CA VAL A 387 -22.41 -6.28 6.58
C VAL A 387 -22.42 -6.87 5.18
N THR A 388 -22.17 -8.18 5.07
CA THR A 388 -21.95 -8.90 3.80
C THR A 388 -23.13 -9.75 3.33
N GLU A 389 -24.22 -9.80 4.10
CA GLU A 389 -25.48 -10.44 3.71
C GLU A 389 -26.00 -9.94 2.36
N ASP A 390 -26.79 -10.76 1.68
CA ASP A 390 -27.45 -10.36 0.45
C ASP A 390 -28.32 -9.11 0.69
N ALA A 391 -28.54 -8.32 -0.35
CA ALA A 391 -29.30 -7.08 -0.23
C ALA A 391 -30.73 -7.35 0.28
N ALA A 392 -31.17 -6.59 1.28
CA ALA A 392 -32.54 -6.68 1.79
C ALA A 392 -33.49 -5.78 0.98
N ASP A 393 -34.80 -6.02 1.10
CA ASP A 393 -35.79 -5.23 0.38
C ASP A 393 -35.81 -3.76 0.85
N GLY A 394 -35.98 -2.83 -0.09
CA GLY A 394 -35.98 -1.40 0.18
C GLY A 394 -34.63 -0.78 0.59
N GLU A 395 -33.53 -1.55 0.64
CA GLU A 395 -32.23 -0.99 1.00
C GLU A 395 -31.76 0.05 -0.02
N SER A 396 -31.95 -0.15 -1.32
CA SER A 396 -31.57 0.84 -2.34
C SER A 396 -32.55 0.80 -3.51
N PRO A 397 -32.93 1.94 -4.11
CA PRO A 397 -33.78 1.96 -5.31
C PRO A 397 -33.19 1.15 -6.49
N ASP A 398 -31.86 1.07 -6.56
CA ASP A 398 -31.12 0.43 -7.66
C ASP A 398 -30.69 -1.02 -7.35
N VAL A 399 -31.14 -1.60 -6.24
CA VAL A 399 -30.74 -2.95 -5.79
C VAL A 399 -31.96 -3.76 -5.39
N HIS A 400 -32.13 -4.93 -6.00
CA HIS A 400 -33.22 -5.85 -5.68
C HIS A 400 -32.87 -6.72 -4.48
N ALA A 401 -33.88 -7.10 -3.69
CA ALA A 401 -33.73 -8.04 -2.59
C ALA A 401 -33.13 -9.39 -3.06
N GLY A 402 -32.27 -9.98 -2.23
CA GLY A 402 -31.54 -11.22 -2.54
C GLY A 402 -30.36 -11.04 -3.50
N SER A 403 -29.96 -9.79 -3.81
CA SER A 403 -28.76 -9.54 -4.62
C SER A 403 -27.49 -9.83 -3.81
N PRO A 404 -26.62 -10.78 -4.24
CA PRO A 404 -25.44 -11.13 -3.48
C PRO A 404 -24.36 -10.05 -3.54
N ILE A 405 -23.65 -9.85 -2.43
CA ILE A 405 -22.53 -8.92 -2.35
C ILE A 405 -21.29 -9.54 -3.03
N PRO A 406 -20.70 -8.88 -4.05
CA PRO A 406 -19.55 -9.42 -4.76
C PRO A 406 -18.34 -9.68 -3.83
N PRO A 407 -17.55 -10.76 -4.05
CA PRO A 407 -16.43 -11.14 -3.20
C PRO A 407 -15.38 -10.03 -2.98
N HIS A 408 -15.15 -9.18 -3.98
CA HIS A 408 -14.20 -8.07 -3.85
C HIS A 408 -14.72 -6.94 -2.95
N LEU A 409 -16.05 -6.76 -2.82
CA LEU A 409 -16.64 -5.82 -1.86
C LEU A 409 -16.63 -6.42 -0.46
N VAL A 410 -16.90 -7.72 -0.32
CA VAL A 410 -16.68 -8.48 0.92
C VAL A 410 -15.24 -8.32 1.38
N ALA A 411 -14.26 -8.57 0.51
CA ALA A 411 -12.84 -8.41 0.83
C ALA A 411 -12.47 -6.97 1.25
N LYS A 412 -13.14 -5.94 0.70
CA LYS A 412 -12.98 -4.55 1.17
C LYS A 412 -13.54 -4.38 2.59
N ALA A 413 -14.74 -4.90 2.87
CA ALA A 413 -15.37 -4.84 4.19
C ALA A 413 -14.55 -5.58 5.26
N THR A 414 -14.01 -6.76 4.94
CA THR A 414 -13.20 -7.58 5.85
C THR A 414 -11.93 -6.87 6.34
N ARG A 415 -11.46 -5.81 5.67
CA ARG A 415 -10.32 -5.01 6.15
C ARG A 415 -10.61 -4.26 7.46
N ALA A 416 -11.89 -4.02 7.76
CA ALA A 416 -12.33 -3.42 9.02
C ALA A 416 -12.62 -4.46 10.11
N LEU A 417 -12.55 -5.78 9.83
CA LEU A 417 -12.79 -6.82 10.83
C LEU A 417 -11.79 -6.70 11.99
N GLU A 418 -12.31 -6.73 13.21
CA GLU A 418 -11.52 -6.89 14.43
C GLU A 418 -11.37 -8.37 14.75
N ALA A 419 -10.14 -8.86 14.64
CA ALA A 419 -9.82 -10.25 14.92
C ALA A 419 -8.36 -10.40 15.40
N PRO A 420 -7.99 -11.55 15.99
CA PRO A 420 -6.59 -11.88 16.25
C PRO A 420 -5.74 -11.83 14.98
N ILE A 421 -4.46 -11.50 15.12
CA ILE A 421 -3.53 -11.37 13.98
C ILE A 421 -3.46 -12.65 13.15
N SER A 422 -3.41 -13.82 13.79
CA SER A 422 -3.39 -15.12 13.10
C SER A 422 -4.64 -15.34 12.23
N GLU A 423 -5.80 -14.90 12.70
CA GLU A 423 -7.04 -14.99 11.93
C GLU A 423 -7.02 -14.05 10.73
N LEU A 424 -6.58 -12.79 10.89
CA LEU A 424 -6.48 -11.85 9.78
C LEU A 424 -5.45 -12.28 8.72
N VAL A 425 -4.39 -12.97 9.13
CA VAL A 425 -3.44 -13.62 8.21
C VAL A 425 -4.15 -14.75 7.45
N SER A 426 -4.84 -15.65 8.14
CA SER A 426 -5.55 -16.79 7.50
C SER A 426 -6.63 -16.35 6.52
N ARG A 427 -7.31 -15.23 6.80
CA ARG A 427 -8.33 -14.61 5.93
C ARG A 427 -7.75 -13.81 4.78
N GLY A 428 -6.42 -13.70 4.67
CA GLY A 428 -5.74 -12.93 3.63
C GLY A 428 -5.91 -11.41 3.75
N VAL A 429 -6.25 -10.91 4.94
CA VAL A 429 -6.32 -9.46 5.23
C VAL A 429 -4.92 -8.90 5.45
N ILE A 430 -4.11 -9.59 6.27
CA ILE A 430 -2.68 -9.30 6.44
C ILE A 430 -1.92 -10.21 5.48
N THR A 431 -1.37 -9.62 4.42
CA THR A 431 -0.72 -10.38 3.34
C THR A 431 0.80 -10.24 3.29
N SER A 432 1.39 -9.46 4.21
CA SER A 432 2.84 -9.28 4.30
C SER A 432 3.29 -8.84 5.70
N GLY A 433 4.59 -8.99 5.98
CA GLY A 433 5.22 -8.43 7.17
C GLY A 433 5.10 -6.90 7.27
N GLU A 434 4.97 -6.17 6.15
CA GLU A 434 4.73 -4.72 6.18
C GLU A 434 3.32 -4.39 6.67
N MET A 435 2.31 -5.17 6.23
CA MET A 435 0.94 -5.01 6.75
C MET A 435 0.86 -5.41 8.22
N LEU A 436 1.56 -6.48 8.62
CA LEU A 436 1.66 -6.87 10.03
C LEU A 436 2.26 -5.73 10.88
N ALA A 437 3.34 -5.10 10.42
CA ALA A 437 3.96 -3.98 11.11
C ALA A 437 3.04 -2.74 11.22
N ARG A 438 2.07 -2.59 10.31
CA ARG A 438 1.09 -1.50 10.36
C ARG A 438 0.05 -1.72 11.48
N VAL A 439 -0.33 -2.97 11.75
CA VAL A 439 -1.36 -3.29 12.75
C VAL A 439 -0.79 -3.57 14.13
N LEU A 440 0.45 -4.08 14.21
CA LEU A 440 1.11 -4.46 15.46
C LEU A 440 1.15 -3.34 16.53
N PRO A 441 1.30 -2.04 16.18
CA PRO A 441 1.22 -0.97 17.17
C PRO A 441 -0.08 -0.93 17.98
N GLN A 442 -1.19 -1.50 17.49
CA GLN A 442 -2.46 -1.60 18.23
C GLN A 442 -2.35 -2.55 19.43
N VAL A 443 -1.51 -3.59 19.32
CA VAL A 443 -1.23 -4.52 20.43
C VAL A 443 -0.11 -3.97 21.30
N THR A 444 0.99 -3.51 20.68
CA THR A 444 2.14 -2.98 21.43
C THR A 444 1.76 -1.78 22.29
N SER A 445 0.88 -0.89 21.80
CA SER A 445 0.43 0.28 22.58
C SER A 445 -0.30 -0.12 23.87
N GLN A 446 -1.25 -1.05 23.78
CA GLN A 446 -2.01 -1.55 24.93
C GLN A 446 -1.10 -2.24 25.94
N LEU A 447 -0.17 -3.07 25.45
CA LEU A 447 0.76 -3.80 26.29
C LEU A 447 1.71 -2.85 27.05
N LEU A 448 2.25 -1.84 26.37
CA LEU A 448 3.10 -0.84 27.02
C LEU A 448 2.31 0.04 28.00
N ALA A 449 1.06 0.37 27.67
CA ALA A 449 0.16 1.15 28.51
C ALA A 449 -0.26 0.40 29.79
N ALA A 450 -0.29 -0.93 29.77
CA ALA A 450 -0.57 -1.77 30.94
C ALA A 450 0.46 -1.61 32.09
N ASN A 451 1.56 -0.89 31.87
CA ASN A 451 2.48 -0.49 32.92
C ASN A 451 1.95 0.60 33.86
N PHE A 452 0.83 1.24 33.54
CA PHE A 452 0.25 2.33 34.32
C PHE A 452 -1.02 1.87 35.02
N THR A 453 -1.10 2.14 36.33
CA THR A 453 -2.28 1.81 37.14
C THR A 453 -3.43 2.79 36.88
N ASP A 454 -3.12 4.04 36.52
CA ASP A 454 -4.11 5.04 36.12
C ASP A 454 -4.60 4.78 34.69
N THR A 455 -5.89 4.49 34.53
CA THR A 455 -6.51 4.15 33.24
C THR A 455 -6.44 5.30 32.24
N GLY A 456 -6.70 6.54 32.67
CA GLY A 456 -6.65 7.71 31.77
C GLY A 456 -5.23 7.94 31.25
N LEU A 457 -4.22 7.80 32.11
CA LEU A 457 -2.82 7.89 31.70
C LEU A 457 -2.41 6.73 30.77
N ALA A 458 -2.86 5.51 31.06
CA ALA A 458 -2.63 4.35 30.19
C ALA A 458 -3.19 4.59 28.78
N THR A 459 -4.43 5.09 28.68
CA THR A 459 -5.08 5.42 27.41
C THR A 459 -4.35 6.54 26.67
N ALA A 460 -3.95 7.61 27.37
CA ALA A 460 -3.13 8.68 26.78
C ALA A 460 -1.81 8.13 26.22
N TYR A 461 -1.10 7.30 26.99
CA TYR A 461 0.14 6.67 26.56
C TYR A 461 -0.05 5.81 25.31
N ALA A 462 -1.11 4.98 25.29
CA ALA A 462 -1.43 4.12 24.14
C ALA A 462 -1.72 4.93 22.88
N HIS A 463 -2.52 6.01 23.00
CA HIS A 463 -2.85 6.91 21.89
C HIS A 463 -1.60 7.64 21.38
N THR A 464 -0.74 8.14 22.26
CA THR A 464 0.52 8.78 21.87
C THR A 464 1.46 7.80 21.17
N TYR A 465 1.57 6.55 21.65
CA TYR A 465 2.38 5.53 21.00
C TYR A 465 1.87 5.21 19.59
N ALA A 466 0.56 5.02 19.43
CA ALA A 466 -0.05 4.77 18.13
C ALA A 466 0.14 5.95 17.17
N ALA A 467 0.01 7.20 17.64
CA ALA A 467 0.31 8.40 16.85
C ALA A 467 1.80 8.46 16.44
N PHE A 468 2.70 8.16 17.37
CA PHE A 468 4.13 8.14 17.12
C PHE A 468 4.55 7.11 16.06
N ARG A 469 3.94 5.92 16.05
CA ARG A 469 4.23 4.86 15.07
C ARG A 469 3.66 5.15 13.67
N ARG A 470 2.64 5.98 13.55
CA ARG A 470 2.13 6.47 12.26
C ARG A 470 3.06 7.49 11.59
N ARG A 471 4.05 8.02 12.31
CA ARG A 471 5.01 8.99 11.75
C ARG A 471 5.87 8.34 10.68
N ARG A 472 6.12 9.12 9.63
CA ARG A 472 7.04 8.70 8.57
C ARG A 472 8.47 8.87 9.04
N SER A 473 9.31 7.88 8.75
CA SER A 473 10.74 7.94 9.06
C SER A 473 11.47 8.91 8.14
N LEU A 474 12.43 9.63 8.71
CA LEU A 474 13.35 10.51 7.97
C LEU A 474 14.38 9.70 7.19
N LEU A 475 14.91 10.28 6.13
CA LEU A 475 16.14 9.82 5.50
C LEU A 475 17.30 10.22 6.40
N LEU A 476 18.04 9.24 6.90
CA LEU A 476 19.17 9.44 7.80
C LEU A 476 20.46 8.96 7.17
N LEU A 477 21.48 9.80 7.27
CA LEU A 477 22.86 9.54 6.87
C LEU A 477 23.76 9.57 8.10
N ASN A 478 25.05 9.37 7.91
CA ASN A 478 26.08 9.48 8.96
C ASN A 478 25.82 8.59 10.20
N LEU A 479 25.15 7.44 10.02
CA LEU A 479 24.75 6.49 11.08
C LEU A 479 23.82 7.10 12.14
N GLU A 480 23.06 8.12 11.77
CA GLU A 480 22.01 8.67 12.62
C GLU A 480 20.84 7.70 12.80
N HIS A 481 20.07 7.91 13.87
CA HIS A 481 18.91 7.07 14.20
C HIS A 481 17.65 7.92 14.28
N GLN A 482 16.52 7.30 13.99
CA GLN A 482 15.21 7.92 14.15
C GLN A 482 14.99 8.26 15.62
N VAL A 483 14.27 9.33 15.87
CA VAL A 483 13.78 9.65 17.22
C VAL A 483 12.95 8.50 17.75
N ARG A 484 13.18 8.15 19.03
CA ARG A 484 12.54 7.05 19.74
C ARG A 484 11.34 7.49 20.58
N PHE A 485 10.60 6.48 21.02
CA PHE A 485 9.49 6.55 21.98
C PHE A 485 9.71 7.59 23.07
N GLU A 486 10.75 7.25 23.79
CA GLU A 486 11.12 7.76 25.10
C GLU A 486 11.93 9.05 24.99
N GLU A 487 12.22 9.52 23.78
CA GLU A 487 12.88 10.81 23.51
C GLU A 487 11.88 11.97 23.41
N LEU A 488 10.57 11.69 23.38
CA LEU A 488 9.53 12.71 23.54
C LEU A 488 9.57 13.24 24.98
N PRO A 489 9.68 14.56 25.21
CA PRO A 489 9.85 15.12 26.56
C PRO A 489 8.80 14.63 27.56
N TRP A 490 7.52 14.70 27.18
CA TRP A 490 6.42 14.28 28.06
C TRP A 490 6.39 12.76 28.26
N MET A 491 6.85 11.94 27.31
CA MET A 491 6.94 10.48 27.47
C MET A 491 8.15 10.07 28.32
N ALA A 492 9.28 10.76 28.19
CA ALA A 492 10.46 10.56 29.02
C ALA A 492 10.12 10.77 30.50
N THR A 493 9.33 11.80 30.81
CA THR A 493 8.84 12.09 32.16
C THR A 493 7.98 10.96 32.73
N LEU A 494 7.18 10.29 31.88
CA LEU A 494 6.30 9.20 32.29
C LEU A 494 7.02 7.90 32.65
N ALA A 495 8.27 7.70 32.22
CA ALA A 495 9.00 6.46 32.46
C ALA A 495 9.13 6.08 33.95
N ARG A 496 9.10 7.07 34.85
CA ARG A 496 9.21 6.89 36.31
C ARG A 496 7.92 6.42 36.98
N PHE A 497 6.78 6.47 36.27
CA PHE A 497 5.46 6.11 36.80
C PHE A 497 4.98 4.72 36.35
N ARG A 498 5.85 3.95 35.68
CA ARG A 498 5.58 2.56 35.31
C ARG A 498 5.71 1.65 36.54
N THR A 499 4.64 0.95 36.93
CA THR A 499 4.55 0.15 38.16
C THR A 499 4.66 -1.37 37.91
N ASP A 500 4.00 -1.90 36.88
CA ASP A 500 3.83 -3.37 36.66
C ASP A 500 4.89 -4.02 35.73
N ARG A 501 6.14 -3.56 35.81
CA ARG A 501 7.19 -3.89 34.84
C ARG A 501 7.41 -5.39 34.63
N ASP A 502 7.41 -6.20 35.70
CA ASP A 502 7.70 -7.64 35.57
C ASP A 502 6.57 -8.42 34.87
N LYS A 503 5.32 -8.06 35.17
CA LYS A 503 4.14 -8.67 34.54
C LYS A 503 4.10 -8.30 33.05
N VAL A 504 4.31 -7.02 32.75
CA VAL A 504 4.33 -6.51 31.37
C VAL A 504 5.51 -7.08 30.59
N ALA A 505 6.69 -7.24 31.20
CA ALA A 505 7.85 -7.87 30.56
C ALA A 505 7.55 -9.32 30.13
N ARG A 506 6.91 -10.13 31.00
CA ARG A 506 6.50 -11.50 30.64
C ARG A 506 5.47 -11.52 29.51
N ALA A 507 4.45 -10.68 29.58
CA ALA A 507 3.45 -10.56 28.53
C ALA A 507 4.04 -10.05 27.20
N SER A 508 5.05 -9.17 27.27
CA SER A 508 5.82 -8.67 26.12
C SER A 508 6.65 -9.78 25.49
N ARG A 509 7.31 -10.62 26.28
CA ARG A 509 8.04 -11.79 25.77
C ARG A 509 7.11 -12.78 25.08
N GLN A 510 5.95 -13.09 25.67
CA GLN A 510 4.97 -14.00 25.09
C GLN A 510 4.41 -13.46 23.78
N THR A 511 4.04 -12.18 23.76
CA THR A 511 3.57 -11.50 22.54
C THR A 511 4.66 -11.49 21.48
N LEU A 512 5.90 -11.14 21.83
CA LEU A 512 7.03 -11.15 20.92
C LEU A 512 7.25 -12.53 20.31
N ARG A 513 7.27 -13.59 21.13
CA ARG A 513 7.39 -14.99 20.67
C ARG A 513 6.27 -15.34 19.68
N HIS A 514 5.02 -15.05 20.02
CA HIS A 514 3.87 -15.33 19.17
C HIS A 514 3.95 -14.59 17.82
N ILE A 515 4.25 -13.30 17.83
CA ILE A 515 4.34 -12.49 16.60
C ILE A 515 5.49 -12.94 15.71
N VAL A 516 6.64 -13.29 16.28
CA VAL A 516 7.77 -13.84 15.51
C VAL A 516 7.36 -15.16 14.86
N LEU A 517 6.75 -16.09 15.60
CA LEU A 517 6.30 -17.36 15.05
C LEU A 517 5.27 -17.16 13.92
N VAL A 518 4.27 -16.29 14.12
CA VAL A 518 3.29 -15.93 13.07
C VAL A 518 3.98 -15.33 11.84
N THR A 519 4.97 -14.46 12.04
CA THR A 519 5.70 -13.84 10.93
C THR A 519 6.48 -14.87 10.11
N LEU A 520 7.22 -15.75 10.80
CA LEU A 520 8.05 -16.76 10.17
C LEU A 520 7.23 -17.84 9.48
N THR A 521 6.01 -18.13 9.95
CA THR A 521 5.14 -19.14 9.34
C THR A 521 4.27 -18.60 8.21
N ALA A 522 3.79 -17.36 8.33
CA ALA A 522 2.92 -16.75 7.32
C ALA A 522 3.68 -16.13 6.15
N PHE A 523 4.89 -15.60 6.40
CA PHE A 523 5.70 -14.90 5.41
C PHE A 523 7.16 -15.41 5.37
N PRO A 524 7.40 -16.73 5.38
CA PRO A 524 8.73 -17.34 5.50
C PRO A 524 9.70 -16.89 4.41
N GLN A 525 9.20 -16.56 3.22
CA GLN A 525 9.98 -16.14 2.06
C GLN A 525 10.54 -14.71 2.14
N SER A 526 10.06 -13.91 3.10
CA SER A 526 10.39 -12.48 3.19
C SER A 526 11.38 -12.17 4.31
N ILE A 527 12.23 -11.18 4.11
CA ILE A 527 13.00 -10.59 5.21
C ILE A 527 12.06 -9.73 6.07
N LEU A 528 12.42 -9.56 7.35
CA LEU A 528 11.65 -8.70 8.26
C LEU A 528 11.74 -7.24 7.82
N PRO A 529 10.63 -6.57 7.48
CA PRO A 529 10.67 -5.19 7.05
C PRO A 529 11.03 -4.28 8.24
N ASN A 530 11.74 -3.18 7.96
CA ASN A 530 12.24 -2.27 9.01
C ASN A 530 11.18 -1.78 10.02
N PRO A 531 9.92 -1.47 9.64
CA PRO A 531 8.89 -1.16 10.62
C PRO A 531 8.59 -2.32 11.58
N LEU A 532 8.59 -3.57 11.09
CA LEU A 532 8.41 -4.74 11.94
C LEU A 532 9.59 -4.92 12.90
N VAL A 533 10.81 -4.80 12.40
CA VAL A 533 12.04 -4.86 13.23
C VAL A 533 11.99 -3.85 14.39
N ARG A 534 11.48 -2.63 14.14
CA ARG A 534 11.31 -1.60 15.18
C ARG A 534 10.28 -2.01 16.24
N GLU A 535 9.14 -2.55 15.85
CA GLU A 535 8.12 -3.02 16.81
C GLU A 535 8.62 -4.23 17.62
N LEU A 536 9.28 -5.20 16.96
CA LEU A 536 9.90 -6.33 17.66
C LEU A 536 10.99 -5.84 18.63
N GLY A 537 11.76 -4.83 18.26
CA GLY A 537 12.75 -4.20 19.14
C GLY A 537 12.12 -3.48 20.34
N ALA A 538 10.96 -2.85 20.16
CA ALA A 538 10.21 -2.23 21.26
C ALA A 538 9.70 -3.29 22.24
N LEU A 539 9.09 -4.37 21.74
CA LEU A 539 8.64 -5.50 22.56
C LEU A 539 9.81 -6.21 23.25
N ALA A 540 10.95 -6.38 22.57
CA ALA A 540 12.14 -6.98 23.17
C ALA A 540 12.71 -6.12 24.30
N THR A 541 12.74 -4.80 24.11
CA THR A 541 13.17 -3.86 25.15
C THR A 541 12.24 -3.92 26.36
N GLU A 542 10.93 -3.94 26.14
CA GLU A 542 9.95 -4.08 27.23
C GLU A 542 10.02 -5.44 27.93
N ALA A 543 10.33 -6.50 27.19
CA ALA A 543 10.60 -7.83 27.73
C ALA A 543 11.93 -7.94 28.50
N GLY A 544 12.72 -6.86 28.59
CA GLY A 544 14.03 -6.85 29.23
C GLY A 544 15.12 -7.60 28.43
N MET A 545 14.87 -7.86 27.15
CA MET A 545 15.76 -8.62 26.28
C MET A 545 16.64 -7.71 25.43
N ARG A 546 17.92 -8.06 25.30
CA ARG A 546 18.87 -7.37 24.42
C ARG A 546 19.12 -8.21 23.16
N ILE A 547 18.27 -8.00 22.16
CA ILE A 547 18.37 -8.71 20.88
C ILE A 547 18.99 -7.75 19.84
N PRO A 548 20.15 -8.06 19.22
CA PRO A 548 20.79 -7.18 18.24
C PRO A 548 20.07 -7.26 16.88
N LEU A 549 18.89 -6.64 16.79
CA LEU A 549 18.10 -6.63 15.56
C LEU A 549 18.65 -5.63 14.54
N VAL A 550 19.00 -6.11 13.34
CA VAL A 550 19.54 -5.32 12.22
C VAL A 550 18.47 -4.94 11.21
N GLU A 551 18.59 -3.75 10.61
CA GLU A 551 17.68 -3.25 9.58
C GLU A 551 18.16 -3.58 8.17
N GLU A 552 17.23 -3.64 7.21
CA GLU A 552 17.54 -3.58 5.78
C GLU A 552 18.01 -2.16 5.43
N VAL A 553 19.28 -2.02 5.08
CA VAL A 553 19.87 -0.76 4.63
C VAL A 553 19.74 -0.66 3.11
N ALA A 554 19.35 0.50 2.59
CA ALA A 554 19.26 0.71 1.15
C ALA A 554 20.65 0.97 0.54
N ALA A 555 20.93 0.36 -0.62
CA ALA A 555 22.25 0.37 -1.24
C ALA A 555 22.70 1.76 -1.74
N ASP A 556 21.75 2.62 -2.11
CA ASP A 556 21.99 4.00 -2.55
C ASP A 556 22.41 4.95 -1.42
N ILE A 557 22.08 4.62 -0.17
CA ILE A 557 22.43 5.41 1.03
C ILE A 557 23.50 4.74 1.89
N PHE A 558 23.98 3.56 1.50
CA PHE A 558 25.00 2.84 2.25
C PHE A 558 26.36 3.55 2.19
N MET A 559 26.93 3.82 3.35
CA MET A 559 28.16 4.63 3.52
C MET A 559 29.43 3.76 3.71
N GLY A 560 29.36 2.48 3.38
CA GLY A 560 30.52 1.58 3.42
C GLY A 560 30.93 1.12 4.82
N THR A 561 30.06 1.20 5.82
CA THR A 561 30.37 0.77 7.20
C THR A 561 29.11 0.35 7.96
N PHE A 562 29.30 -0.38 9.05
CA PHE A 562 28.26 -0.91 9.92
C PHE A 562 28.54 -0.54 11.38
N THR A 563 27.50 -0.43 12.20
CA THR A 563 27.66 -0.28 13.66
C THR A 563 27.98 -1.63 14.30
N THR A 564 28.43 -1.63 15.56
CA THR A 564 28.73 -2.86 16.31
C THR A 564 27.55 -3.83 16.39
N LYS A 565 26.32 -3.34 16.31
CA LYS A 565 25.10 -4.15 16.29
C LYS A 565 25.11 -5.26 15.23
N TRP A 566 25.64 -4.97 14.03
CA TRP A 566 25.73 -5.97 12.95
C TRP A 566 26.75 -7.07 13.27
N ARG A 567 27.86 -6.71 13.91
CA ARG A 567 28.86 -7.68 14.36
C ARG A 567 28.29 -8.57 15.47
N ASP A 568 27.59 -7.99 16.44
CA ASP A 568 26.96 -8.74 17.54
C ASP A 568 25.92 -9.75 16.99
N ALA A 569 25.14 -9.37 15.99
CA ALA A 569 24.22 -10.28 15.30
C ALA A 569 24.95 -11.39 14.50
N ALA A 570 26.08 -11.06 13.88
CA ALA A 570 26.88 -12.03 13.11
C ALA A 570 27.61 -13.04 14.01
N GLU A 571 28.02 -12.62 15.20
CA GLU A 571 28.60 -13.51 16.22
C GLU A 571 27.60 -14.57 16.67
N ILE A 572 26.35 -14.15 16.96
CA ILE A 572 25.25 -15.06 17.31
C ILE A 572 24.96 -16.03 16.16
N ALA A 573 24.79 -15.50 14.94
CA ALA A 573 24.52 -16.31 13.76
C ALA A 573 25.65 -17.30 13.44
N GLY A 574 26.90 -16.85 13.51
CA GLY A 574 28.07 -17.69 13.25
C GLY A 574 28.17 -18.86 14.23
N ARG A 575 27.99 -18.60 15.53
CA ARG A 575 28.01 -19.66 16.56
C ARG A 575 26.89 -20.68 16.36
N ALA A 576 25.65 -20.22 16.18
CA ALA A 576 24.50 -21.13 16.12
C ALA A 576 24.43 -21.93 14.81
N LEU A 577 24.98 -21.40 13.71
CA LEU A 577 24.96 -22.06 12.40
C LEU A 577 26.21 -22.88 12.09
N ALA A 578 27.21 -22.89 12.98
CA ALA A 578 28.44 -23.65 12.76
C ALA A 578 28.14 -25.11 12.40
N GLY A 579 28.73 -25.60 11.31
CA GLY A 579 28.53 -26.96 10.83
C GLY A 579 27.20 -27.24 10.11
N THR A 580 26.24 -26.30 10.07
CA THR A 580 24.95 -26.48 9.38
C THR A 580 25.07 -26.36 7.85
N LEU A 581 24.02 -26.78 7.12
CA LEU A 581 23.95 -26.60 5.66
C LEU A 581 24.06 -25.12 5.27
N TYR A 582 23.45 -24.20 6.04
CA TYR A 582 23.51 -22.77 5.75
C TYR A 582 24.95 -22.25 5.80
N ALA A 583 25.71 -22.64 6.83
CA ALA A 583 27.11 -22.28 6.97
C ALA A 583 27.96 -22.80 5.82
N ARG A 584 27.74 -24.04 5.38
CA ARG A 584 28.45 -24.63 4.24
C ARG A 584 28.08 -23.97 2.90
N TYR A 585 26.79 -23.71 2.67
CA TYR A 585 26.30 -23.14 1.42
C TYR A 585 26.84 -21.72 1.19
N TYR A 586 26.77 -20.89 2.24
CA TYR A 586 27.27 -19.52 2.19
C TYR A 586 28.74 -19.39 2.58
N ASP A 587 29.43 -20.47 2.93
CA ASP A 587 30.84 -20.46 3.38
C ASP A 587 31.05 -19.44 4.51
N LEU A 588 30.29 -19.56 5.60
CA LEU A 588 30.37 -18.62 6.73
C LEU A 588 31.75 -18.71 7.41
N PRO A 589 32.29 -17.58 7.92
CA PRO A 589 33.54 -17.61 8.67
C PRO A 589 33.37 -18.41 9.97
N GLU A 590 34.46 -19.04 10.40
CA GLU A 590 34.50 -19.78 11.68
C GLU A 590 34.07 -18.87 12.85
N PRO A 591 33.34 -19.38 13.86
CA PRO A 591 32.85 -18.58 14.98
C PRO A 591 33.95 -17.85 15.76
N THR A 592 35.16 -18.42 15.76
CA THR A 592 36.35 -17.83 16.41
C THR A 592 36.72 -16.47 15.85
N VAL A 593 36.40 -16.18 14.58
CA VAL A 593 36.63 -14.87 13.93
C VAL A 593 35.94 -13.74 14.68
N TRP A 594 34.80 -14.02 15.32
CA TRP A 594 34.04 -13.04 16.11
C TRP A 594 34.43 -13.03 17.60
N SER A 595 35.05 -14.11 18.08
CA SER A 595 35.32 -14.37 19.50
C SER A 595 36.61 -13.73 20.03
N GLU A 596 37.54 -13.32 19.15
CA GLU A 596 38.76 -12.63 19.58
C GLU A 596 38.45 -11.27 20.24
N PRO A 597 39.08 -10.94 21.38
CA PRO A 597 38.82 -9.70 22.11
C PRO A 597 39.11 -8.49 21.21
N ARG A 598 38.12 -7.59 21.12
CA ARG A 598 38.16 -6.35 20.34
C ARG A 598 39.54 -5.68 20.47
N PRO A 599 40.39 -5.66 19.43
CA PRO A 599 41.58 -4.82 19.46
C PRO A 599 41.10 -3.39 19.70
N ARG A 600 41.68 -2.63 20.65
CA ARG A 600 41.28 -1.22 20.87
C ARG A 600 41.39 -0.37 19.59
N THR A 601 42.16 -0.83 18.61
CA THR A 601 42.35 -0.30 17.26
C THR A 601 41.22 -0.61 16.27
N SER A 602 40.34 -1.57 16.55
CA SER A 602 39.22 -1.99 15.68
C SER A 602 37.94 -1.14 15.83
N LEU A 603 37.78 -0.48 16.99
CA LEU A 603 36.64 0.38 17.30
C LEU A 603 36.93 1.81 16.86
N ILE A 604 36.66 2.11 15.59
CA ILE A 604 36.73 3.49 15.09
C ILE A 604 35.38 4.17 15.33
N ARG A 605 35.42 5.37 15.90
CA ARG A 605 34.26 6.26 15.92
C ARG A 605 34.17 6.98 14.58
N ARG A 606 33.08 6.73 13.85
CA ARG A 606 32.71 7.52 12.67
C ARG A 606 31.43 8.27 12.98
N TRP A 607 31.41 9.57 12.72
CA TRP A 607 30.28 10.46 13.04
C TRP A 607 29.76 10.29 14.48
N GLY A 608 30.66 10.07 15.44
CA GLY A 608 30.32 9.87 16.86
C GLY A 608 29.74 8.49 17.22
N LYS A 609 29.65 7.55 16.28
CA LYS A 609 29.15 6.18 16.50
C LYS A 609 30.29 5.15 16.43
N GLN A 610 30.22 4.14 17.29
CA GLN A 610 31.13 2.99 17.21
C GLN A 610 30.79 2.14 16.00
N THR A 611 31.80 1.89 15.16
CA THR A 611 31.68 1.07 13.95
C THR A 611 32.43 -0.25 14.10
N ALA A 612 31.99 -1.28 13.38
CA ALA A 612 32.63 -2.59 13.30
C ALA A 612 33.40 -2.73 11.99
N GLN A 613 34.69 -2.37 12.01
CA GLN A 613 35.52 -2.38 10.81
C GLN A 613 35.88 -3.79 10.34
N ASP A 614 36.10 -4.70 11.27
CA ASP A 614 36.29 -6.14 11.04
C ASP A 614 35.11 -6.73 10.26
N PHE A 615 33.89 -6.49 10.73
CA PHE A 615 32.67 -6.94 10.05
C PHE A 615 32.53 -6.32 8.65
N ALA A 616 32.76 -5.02 8.51
CA ALA A 616 32.69 -4.33 7.22
C ALA A 616 33.73 -4.89 6.22
N LYS A 617 34.95 -5.21 6.69
CA LYS A 617 36.03 -5.79 5.89
C LYS A 617 35.65 -7.19 5.38
N ILE A 618 35.14 -8.06 6.25
CA ILE A 618 34.69 -9.40 5.87
C ILE A 618 33.57 -9.31 4.82
N CYS A 619 32.59 -8.42 5.01
CA CYS A 619 31.53 -8.20 4.01
C CYS A 619 32.10 -7.76 2.65
N ALA A 620 33.07 -6.83 2.65
CA ALA A 620 33.70 -6.31 1.44
C ALA A 620 34.57 -7.36 0.72
N GLU A 621 35.27 -8.20 1.47
CA GLU A 621 36.07 -9.30 0.91
C GLU A 621 35.19 -10.34 0.24
N ARG A 622 34.13 -10.79 0.92
CA ARG A 622 33.16 -11.74 0.38
C ARG A 622 32.38 -11.18 -0.81
N ALA A 623 32.10 -9.88 -0.82
CA ALA A 623 31.42 -9.21 -1.93
C ALA A 623 32.23 -9.21 -3.24
N LYS A 624 33.51 -9.62 -3.23
CA LYS A 624 34.32 -9.79 -4.44
C LYS A 624 33.80 -10.92 -5.33
N GLU A 625 33.16 -11.95 -4.79
CA GLU A 625 32.51 -13.05 -5.55
C GLU A 625 31.55 -12.51 -6.61
N ALA A 626 30.82 -11.45 -6.26
CA ALA A 626 29.81 -10.85 -7.12
C ALA A 626 30.37 -9.89 -8.20
N LYS A 627 31.70 -9.76 -8.32
CA LYS A 627 32.35 -9.00 -9.39
C LYS A 627 32.42 -9.85 -10.65
N GLY A 628 31.72 -9.45 -11.70
CA GLY A 628 31.89 -10.06 -13.02
C GLY A 628 33.28 -9.80 -13.60
N ALA A 629 33.62 -10.50 -14.69
CA ALA A 629 34.92 -10.40 -15.39
C ALA A 629 35.21 -9.01 -16.02
N GLN A 630 34.25 -8.07 -16.02
CA GLN A 630 34.43 -6.72 -16.55
C GLN A 630 34.66 -5.68 -15.45
N PRO A 631 35.61 -4.75 -15.62
CA PRO A 631 35.85 -3.68 -14.65
C PRO A 631 34.61 -2.78 -14.51
N ALA A 632 34.29 -2.44 -13.26
CA ALA A 632 33.13 -1.62 -12.92
C ALA A 632 33.30 -0.18 -13.44
N GLY A 633 32.36 0.28 -14.28
CA GLY A 633 32.23 1.71 -14.62
C GLY A 633 31.69 2.54 -13.44
N PRO A 634 31.80 3.88 -13.49
CA PRO A 634 31.39 4.79 -12.41
C PRO A 634 29.89 4.69 -12.01
N GLY A 635 29.03 4.12 -12.86
CA GLY A 635 27.61 3.84 -12.56
C GLY A 635 27.34 2.64 -11.63
N ASN A 636 28.34 1.82 -11.28
CA ASN A 636 28.15 0.57 -10.54
C ASN A 636 28.26 0.69 -9.00
N ARG A 637 28.32 1.91 -8.45
CA ARG A 637 28.48 2.10 -7.00
C ARG A 637 27.31 1.52 -6.18
N VAL A 638 26.07 1.69 -6.64
CA VAL A 638 24.88 1.15 -5.95
C VAL A 638 24.89 -0.38 -5.99
N ALA A 639 25.25 -0.97 -7.14
CA ALA A 639 25.36 -2.41 -7.27
C ALA A 639 26.45 -2.97 -6.34
N GLY A 640 27.63 -2.33 -6.28
CA GLY A 640 28.71 -2.72 -5.37
C GLY A 640 28.35 -2.53 -3.89
N ASN A 641 27.60 -1.49 -3.53
CA ASN A 641 27.06 -1.37 -2.17
C ASN A 641 26.07 -2.50 -1.86
N GLY A 642 25.22 -2.86 -2.83
CA GLY A 642 24.27 -3.95 -2.71
C GLY A 642 24.92 -5.31 -2.48
N THR A 643 26.05 -5.60 -3.13
CA THR A 643 26.79 -6.86 -2.90
C THR A 643 27.37 -6.93 -1.48
N VAL A 644 27.89 -5.82 -0.94
CA VAL A 644 28.36 -5.76 0.46
C VAL A 644 27.21 -5.93 1.45
N LEU A 645 26.08 -5.27 1.20
CA LEU A 645 24.88 -5.40 2.05
C LEU A 645 24.31 -6.82 2.03
N GLU A 646 24.30 -7.48 0.89
CA GLU A 646 23.89 -8.88 0.79
C GLU A 646 24.76 -9.79 1.66
N GLN A 647 26.08 -9.58 1.70
CA GLN A 647 26.96 -10.32 2.61
C GLN A 647 26.63 -10.04 4.07
N SER A 648 26.26 -8.81 4.44
CA SER A 648 25.82 -8.52 5.81
C SER A 648 24.53 -9.26 6.17
N GLN A 649 23.59 -9.42 5.22
CA GLN A 649 22.36 -10.19 5.42
C GLN A 649 22.65 -11.68 5.59
N ILE A 650 23.59 -12.23 4.82
CA ILE A 650 24.04 -13.62 4.92
C ILE A 650 24.65 -13.90 6.30
N LEU A 651 25.63 -13.08 6.70
CA LEU A 651 26.39 -13.25 7.96
C LEU A 651 25.54 -13.08 9.21
N THR A 652 24.45 -12.30 9.13
CA THR A 652 23.54 -12.06 10.26
C THR A 652 22.26 -12.89 10.20
N THR A 653 22.08 -13.68 9.15
CA THR A 653 20.79 -14.32 8.76
C THR A 653 19.61 -13.35 8.71
N HIS A 654 19.91 -12.06 8.63
CA HIS A 654 18.97 -10.96 8.76
C HIS A 654 17.92 -11.16 9.88
N ASN A 655 18.42 -11.43 11.09
CA ASN A 655 17.68 -11.61 12.36
C ASN A 655 17.03 -12.97 12.60
N LEU A 656 17.04 -13.91 11.66
CA LEU A 656 16.38 -15.22 11.88
C LEU A 656 16.93 -15.95 13.09
N VAL A 657 18.23 -16.25 13.09
CA VAL A 657 18.87 -16.96 14.19
C VAL A 657 18.79 -16.15 15.47
N THR A 658 19.04 -14.85 15.39
CA THR A 658 19.01 -13.95 16.55
C THR A 658 17.65 -13.98 17.26
N LEU A 659 16.54 -14.04 16.51
CA LEU A 659 15.20 -14.14 17.06
C LEU A 659 14.88 -15.56 17.54
N VAL A 660 15.27 -16.58 16.78
CA VAL A 660 14.98 -17.98 17.13
C VAL A 660 15.66 -18.37 18.43
N GLU A 661 16.98 -18.13 18.58
CA GLU A 661 17.70 -18.43 19.82
C GLU A 661 17.19 -17.57 20.98
N ALA A 662 17.06 -16.25 20.79
CA ALA A 662 16.69 -15.36 21.90
C ALA A 662 15.30 -15.67 22.47
N LEU A 663 14.39 -16.20 21.65
CA LEU A 663 13.02 -16.49 22.04
C LEU A 663 12.78 -17.97 22.33
N ASP A 664 13.81 -18.83 22.30
CA ASP A 664 13.73 -20.29 22.51
C ASP A 664 12.78 -21.00 21.50
N LEU A 665 12.83 -20.60 20.24
CA LEU A 665 11.92 -21.09 19.17
C LEU A 665 12.47 -22.30 18.40
N ASP A 666 13.66 -22.80 18.74
CA ASP A 666 14.39 -23.80 17.96
C ASP A 666 13.60 -25.07 17.66
N GLU A 667 12.91 -25.61 18.66
CA GLU A 667 12.17 -26.87 18.51
C GLU A 667 10.92 -26.70 17.63
N GLU A 668 10.15 -25.64 17.86
CA GLU A 668 8.95 -25.33 17.05
C GLU A 668 9.32 -25.07 15.59
N ILE A 669 10.39 -24.30 15.35
CA ILE A 669 10.84 -23.99 14.00
C ILE A 669 11.42 -25.23 13.31
N ARG A 670 12.14 -26.11 14.02
CA ARG A 670 12.66 -27.36 13.47
C ARG A 670 11.53 -28.28 12.99
N GLN A 671 10.43 -28.37 13.75
CA GLN A 671 9.27 -29.18 13.36
C GLN A 671 8.58 -28.62 12.09
N LEU A 672 8.52 -27.29 11.96
CA LEU A 672 7.91 -26.62 10.81
C LEU A 672 8.85 -26.49 9.60
N ALA A 673 10.16 -26.67 9.78
CA ALA A 673 11.17 -26.39 8.78
C ALA A 673 10.94 -27.07 7.41
N PRO A 674 10.54 -28.35 7.32
CA PRO A 674 10.25 -28.99 6.03
C PRO A 674 9.15 -28.27 5.24
N ASP A 675 8.03 -27.96 5.90
CA ASP A 675 6.88 -27.30 5.27
C ASP A 675 7.22 -25.85 4.89
N LEU A 676 7.97 -25.14 5.74
CA LEU A 676 8.43 -23.79 5.45
C LEU A 676 9.39 -23.77 4.24
N THR A 677 10.33 -24.70 4.17
CA THR A 677 11.22 -24.83 3.00
C THR A 677 10.41 -25.07 1.73
N ASP A 678 9.48 -26.02 1.73
CA ASP A 678 8.66 -26.33 0.55
C ASP A 678 7.80 -25.13 0.12
N HIS A 679 7.20 -24.41 1.07
CA HIS A 679 6.44 -23.18 0.80
C HIS A 679 7.30 -22.10 0.15
N ILE A 680 8.50 -21.86 0.67
CA ILE A 680 9.39 -20.83 0.14
C ILE A 680 9.89 -21.21 -1.25
N LEU A 681 10.27 -22.48 -1.47
CA LEU A 681 10.76 -22.95 -2.77
C LEU A 681 9.66 -22.86 -3.84
N ASP A 682 8.44 -23.27 -3.52
CA ASP A 682 7.29 -23.07 -4.43
C ASP A 682 7.07 -21.57 -4.75
N TRP A 683 7.16 -20.70 -3.74
CA TRP A 683 7.08 -19.25 -3.97
C TRP A 683 8.20 -18.75 -4.91
N VAL A 684 9.43 -19.23 -4.74
CA VAL A 684 10.59 -18.89 -5.59
C VAL A 684 10.31 -19.26 -7.04
N ILE A 685 9.83 -20.48 -7.29
CA ILE A 685 9.53 -20.96 -8.65
C ILE A 685 8.39 -20.17 -9.27
N ARG A 686 7.28 -19.98 -8.55
CA ARG A 686 6.16 -19.14 -9.03
C ARG A 686 6.61 -17.73 -9.34
N ARG A 687 7.49 -17.15 -8.53
CA ARG A 687 8.01 -15.79 -8.74
C ARG A 687 8.92 -15.71 -9.96
N GLN A 688 9.80 -16.69 -10.18
CA GLN A 688 10.71 -16.74 -11.34
C GLN A 688 10.00 -17.06 -12.68
N ALA A 689 8.87 -17.75 -12.61
CA ALA A 689 8.03 -18.05 -13.76
C ALA A 689 7.16 -16.86 -14.22
N GLN A 690 6.96 -15.85 -13.37
CA GLN A 690 6.14 -14.67 -13.71
C GLN A 690 6.81 -13.83 -14.81
N PRO A 691 6.06 -13.43 -15.87
CA PRO A 691 6.56 -12.48 -16.85
C PRO A 691 6.87 -11.12 -16.22
N VAL A 692 8.05 -10.58 -16.51
CA VAL A 692 8.47 -9.28 -16.00
C VAL A 692 8.62 -8.28 -17.15
N PRO A 693 7.93 -7.13 -17.11
CA PRO A 693 7.82 -6.24 -18.27
C PRO A 693 9.12 -5.47 -18.56
N ASP A 694 9.95 -5.24 -17.54
CA ASP A 694 11.14 -4.41 -17.66
C ASP A 694 12.31 -4.93 -16.82
N ARG A 695 13.51 -4.43 -17.14
CA ARG A 695 14.76 -4.83 -16.49
C ARG A 695 14.78 -4.52 -14.99
N HIS A 696 14.21 -3.40 -14.57
CA HIS A 696 14.19 -3.02 -13.15
C HIS A 696 13.30 -3.97 -12.34
N GLY A 697 12.12 -4.30 -12.86
CA GLY A 697 11.27 -5.33 -12.30
C GLY A 697 11.99 -6.68 -12.19
N ALA A 698 12.80 -7.05 -13.18
CA ALA A 698 13.51 -8.33 -13.18
C ALA A 698 14.61 -8.37 -12.11
N LEU A 699 15.32 -7.26 -11.91
CA LEU A 699 16.28 -7.12 -10.81
C LEU A 699 15.60 -7.17 -9.44
N GLN A 700 14.43 -6.54 -9.28
CA GLN A 700 13.64 -6.64 -8.04
C GLN A 700 13.16 -8.08 -7.79
N MET A 701 12.73 -8.79 -8.84
CA MET A 701 12.35 -10.20 -8.76
C MET A 701 13.52 -11.06 -8.28
N ILE A 702 14.71 -10.89 -8.85
CA ILE A 702 15.92 -11.61 -8.43
C ILE A 702 16.29 -11.28 -6.98
N LYS A 703 16.28 -10.00 -6.58
CA LYS A 703 16.55 -9.59 -5.20
C LYS A 703 15.60 -10.28 -4.21
N ASN A 704 14.30 -10.27 -4.49
CA ASN A 704 13.32 -10.92 -3.63
C ASN A 704 13.46 -12.45 -3.65
N THR A 705 13.87 -13.02 -4.78
CA THR A 705 14.21 -14.46 -4.85
C THR A 705 15.40 -14.77 -3.96
N ALA A 706 16.40 -13.91 -3.88
CA ALA A 706 17.58 -14.14 -3.04
C ALA A 706 17.25 -14.05 -1.54
N TYR A 707 16.31 -13.18 -1.17
CA TYR A 707 15.73 -13.14 0.18
C TYR A 707 15.05 -14.47 0.53
N ALA A 708 14.15 -14.93 -0.34
CA ALA A 708 13.47 -16.20 -0.17
C ALA A 708 14.44 -17.39 -0.17
N TRP A 709 15.43 -17.40 -1.05
CA TRP A 709 16.43 -18.46 -1.13
C TRP A 709 17.26 -18.59 0.16
N ARG A 710 17.70 -17.46 0.74
CA ARG A 710 18.39 -17.45 2.04
C ARG A 710 17.54 -18.05 3.14
N GLN A 711 16.26 -17.67 3.20
CA GLN A 711 15.30 -18.21 4.16
C GLN A 711 15.13 -19.72 3.96
N ALA A 712 14.96 -20.18 2.72
CA ALA A 712 14.80 -21.60 2.40
C ALA A 712 16.03 -22.41 2.82
N VAL A 713 17.25 -21.93 2.53
CA VAL A 713 18.50 -22.59 2.94
C VAL A 713 18.64 -22.61 4.46
N PHE A 714 18.18 -21.58 5.18
CA PHE A 714 18.16 -21.57 6.64
C PHE A 714 17.24 -22.66 7.20
N PHE A 715 15.96 -22.69 6.81
CA PHE A 715 15.04 -23.73 7.29
C PHE A 715 15.50 -25.13 6.87
N LEU A 716 15.99 -25.28 5.64
CA LEU A 716 16.52 -26.55 5.14
C LEU A 716 17.73 -27.05 5.95
N SER A 717 18.50 -26.12 6.55
CA SER A 717 19.62 -26.46 7.43
C SER A 717 19.22 -27.03 8.78
N LEU A 718 17.94 -26.89 9.16
CA LEU A 718 17.36 -27.50 10.36
C LEU A 718 16.80 -28.90 10.09
N CYS A 719 16.65 -29.28 8.82
CA CYS A 719 16.18 -30.59 8.39
C CYS A 719 17.32 -31.62 8.35
N ASP A 720 16.97 -32.91 8.45
CA ASP A 720 17.92 -34.00 8.25
C ASP A 720 18.37 -34.13 6.78
N GLU A 721 19.45 -34.89 6.52
CA GLU A 721 20.00 -35.04 5.17
C GLU A 721 19.02 -35.69 4.17
N GLN A 722 18.12 -36.55 4.63
CA GLN A 722 17.14 -37.20 3.77
C GLN A 722 16.12 -36.19 3.26
N ALA A 723 15.58 -35.36 4.14
CA ALA A 723 14.68 -34.26 3.82
C ALA A 723 15.38 -33.22 2.93
N GLN A 724 16.65 -32.91 3.19
CA GLN A 724 17.46 -32.03 2.35
C GLN A 724 17.56 -32.53 0.89
N ARG A 725 17.90 -33.80 0.70
CA ARG A 725 17.98 -34.41 -0.64
C ARG A 725 16.61 -34.47 -1.33
N ALA A 726 15.56 -34.81 -0.59
CA ALA A 726 14.20 -34.86 -1.12
C ALA A 726 13.71 -33.48 -1.60
N ALA A 727 14.01 -32.41 -0.84
CA ALA A 727 13.66 -31.04 -1.22
C ALA A 727 14.35 -30.62 -2.52
N VAL A 728 15.64 -30.94 -2.71
CA VAL A 728 16.37 -30.66 -3.96
C VAL A 728 15.77 -31.41 -5.15
N THR A 729 15.41 -32.70 -4.97
CA THR A 729 14.76 -33.47 -6.03
C THR A 729 13.42 -32.87 -6.44
N ARG A 730 12.58 -32.46 -5.47
CA ARG A 730 11.33 -31.74 -5.76
C ARG A 730 11.59 -30.42 -6.48
N LEU A 731 12.56 -29.63 -6.02
CA LEU A 731 12.91 -28.35 -6.61
C LEU A 731 13.36 -28.50 -8.08
N ARG A 732 14.16 -29.53 -8.41
CA ARG A 732 14.53 -29.83 -9.80
C ARG A 732 13.31 -30.09 -10.68
N GLN A 733 12.35 -30.86 -10.18
CA GLN A 733 11.10 -31.14 -10.90
C GLN A 733 10.31 -29.85 -11.13
N GLN A 734 10.10 -29.05 -10.08
CA GLN A 734 9.37 -27.78 -10.18
C GLN A 734 10.02 -26.78 -11.16
N VAL A 735 11.35 -26.72 -11.20
CA VAL A 735 12.11 -25.89 -12.16
C VAL A 735 11.85 -26.34 -13.61
N SER A 736 11.80 -27.65 -13.84
CA SER A 736 11.51 -28.24 -15.15
C SER A 736 10.06 -27.96 -15.56
N ASP A 737 9.10 -28.22 -14.67
CA ASP A 737 7.66 -28.00 -14.90
C ASP A 737 7.34 -26.54 -15.19
N ALA A 738 8.05 -25.61 -14.54
CA ALA A 738 7.90 -24.17 -14.77
C ALA A 738 8.62 -23.66 -16.04
N GLY A 739 9.39 -24.50 -16.74
CA GLY A 739 10.11 -24.13 -17.96
C GLY A 739 11.23 -23.10 -17.73
N ILE A 740 11.84 -23.09 -16.54
CA ILE A 740 12.91 -22.15 -16.16
C ILE A 740 14.27 -22.83 -15.95
N GLN A 741 14.43 -24.05 -16.45
CA GLN A 741 15.62 -24.89 -16.26
C GLN A 741 16.91 -24.19 -16.73
N ASP A 742 16.91 -23.63 -17.94
CA ASP A 742 18.08 -22.95 -18.53
C ASP A 742 18.63 -21.80 -17.68
N ARG A 743 17.80 -21.17 -16.85
CA ARG A 743 18.20 -20.02 -16.02
C ARG A 743 18.43 -20.37 -14.56
N PHE A 744 17.64 -21.31 -14.00
CA PHE A 744 17.58 -21.53 -12.54
C PHE A 744 18.20 -22.86 -12.09
N ALA A 745 18.40 -23.83 -13.00
CA ALA A 745 19.10 -25.08 -12.67
C ALA A 745 20.49 -24.86 -12.01
N PRO A 746 21.30 -23.85 -12.40
CA PRO A 746 22.56 -23.54 -11.72
C PRO A 746 22.44 -23.36 -10.20
N ALA A 747 21.38 -22.70 -9.71
CA ALA A 747 21.17 -22.52 -8.27
C ALA A 747 20.87 -23.85 -7.56
N VAL A 748 20.08 -24.71 -8.22
CA VAL A 748 19.66 -26.01 -7.70
C VAL A 748 20.84 -26.98 -7.64
N ASP A 749 21.67 -26.99 -8.67
CA ASP A 749 22.86 -27.84 -8.73
C ASP A 749 23.93 -27.38 -7.74
N GLY A 750 24.07 -26.06 -7.53
CA GLY A 750 24.90 -25.53 -6.45
C GLY A 750 24.45 -25.99 -5.06
N LEU A 751 23.14 -25.98 -4.79
CA LEU A 751 22.59 -26.49 -3.52
C LEU A 751 22.79 -28.01 -3.37
N ALA A 752 22.55 -28.77 -4.43
CA ALA A 752 22.75 -30.22 -4.46
C ALA A 752 24.21 -30.60 -4.15
N HIS A 753 25.16 -29.87 -4.74
CA HIS A 753 26.60 -30.08 -4.53
C HIS A 753 26.99 -29.90 -3.06
N VAL A 754 26.51 -28.84 -2.41
CA VAL A 754 26.82 -28.57 -0.99
C VAL A 754 26.16 -29.60 -0.06
N ILE A 755 24.95 -30.05 -0.37
CA ILE A 755 24.30 -31.15 0.38
C ILE A 755 25.10 -32.45 0.26
N ALA A 756 25.74 -32.70 -0.89
CA ALA A 756 26.63 -33.83 -1.09
C ALA A 756 28.01 -33.67 -0.42
N GLY A 757 28.26 -32.57 0.30
CA GLY A 757 29.52 -32.30 0.99
C GLY A 757 30.54 -31.50 0.18
N GLY A 758 30.19 -31.08 -1.04
CA GLY A 758 31.01 -30.22 -1.88
C GLY A 758 31.10 -28.79 -1.37
N ARG A 759 32.06 -28.02 -1.90
CA ARG A 759 32.23 -26.58 -1.64
C ARG A 759 32.24 -25.78 -2.94
N PHE A 760 31.85 -24.52 -2.85
CA PHE A 760 32.02 -23.55 -3.93
C PHE A 760 33.47 -23.06 -4.02
N THR A 761 33.89 -22.69 -5.22
CA THR A 761 35.11 -21.89 -5.46
C THR A 761 34.94 -20.45 -4.96
N ASP A 762 36.02 -19.68 -4.95
CA ASP A 762 36.03 -18.25 -4.58
C ASP A 762 35.06 -17.38 -5.42
N ASN A 763 34.69 -17.85 -6.62
CA ASN A 763 33.74 -17.18 -7.52
C ASN A 763 32.30 -17.69 -7.36
N GLY A 764 32.02 -18.52 -6.34
CA GLY A 764 30.66 -19.03 -6.07
C GLY A 764 30.21 -20.14 -7.03
N MET A 765 31.15 -20.76 -7.75
CA MET A 765 30.89 -21.80 -8.76
C MET A 765 31.27 -23.19 -8.24
N VAL A 766 30.66 -24.23 -8.78
CA VAL A 766 31.09 -25.62 -8.57
C VAL A 766 32.13 -26.01 -9.61
N ASP A 767 33.22 -26.65 -9.18
CA ASP A 767 34.25 -27.15 -10.11
C ASP A 767 33.70 -28.26 -11.00
N GLY A 768 33.86 -28.11 -12.32
CA GLY A 768 33.49 -29.14 -13.29
C GLY A 768 32.01 -29.20 -13.69
N ASN A 769 31.16 -28.27 -13.23
CA ASN A 769 29.79 -28.11 -13.74
C ASN A 769 29.27 -26.66 -13.62
N ASP A 770 28.02 -26.42 -14.02
CA ASP A 770 27.40 -25.08 -14.03
C ASP A 770 26.73 -24.65 -12.71
N GLY A 771 26.89 -25.41 -11.63
CA GLY A 771 26.32 -25.11 -10.32
C GLY A 771 26.84 -23.80 -9.71
N ARG A 772 25.95 -23.01 -9.10
CA ARG A 772 26.25 -21.67 -8.57
C ARG A 772 25.60 -21.40 -7.21
N ARG A 773 26.30 -20.64 -6.37
CA ARG A 773 25.70 -19.98 -5.21
C ARG A 773 24.71 -18.92 -5.69
N PHE A 774 23.49 -18.95 -5.14
CA PHE A 774 22.47 -17.97 -5.49
C PHE A 774 22.59 -16.72 -4.61
N LEU A 775 22.94 -15.61 -5.24
CA LEU A 775 22.98 -14.25 -4.70
C LEU A 775 22.00 -13.38 -5.49
N GLY A 776 21.60 -12.23 -4.93
CA GLY A 776 20.65 -11.30 -5.54
C GLY A 776 21.30 -10.06 -6.15
N TRP A 777 22.53 -9.75 -5.75
CA TRP A 777 23.30 -8.62 -6.27
C TRP A 777 24.50 -9.08 -7.08
N THR A 778 24.80 -8.31 -8.13
CA THR A 778 25.98 -8.50 -8.98
C THR A 778 26.46 -7.16 -9.50
N ILE A 779 27.76 -7.07 -9.79
CA ILE A 779 28.33 -5.96 -10.55
C ILE A 779 28.33 -6.37 -12.03
N GLY A 780 27.29 -5.97 -12.75
CA GLY A 780 27.07 -6.32 -14.16
C GLY A 780 25.69 -6.93 -14.41
N PRO A 781 25.49 -7.66 -15.53
CA PRO A 781 24.27 -8.43 -15.75
C PRO A 781 24.22 -9.65 -14.82
N HIS A 782 23.05 -9.91 -14.21
CA HIS A 782 22.85 -11.10 -13.40
C HIS A 782 22.62 -12.32 -14.28
N TRP A 783 23.29 -13.43 -13.99
CA TRP A 783 23.21 -14.68 -14.77
C TRP A 783 21.82 -15.33 -14.77
N CYS A 784 20.93 -14.92 -13.87
CA CYS A 784 19.56 -15.42 -13.70
C CYS A 784 18.53 -14.46 -14.33
N MET A 785 18.97 -13.44 -15.08
CA MET A 785 18.06 -12.53 -15.78
C MET A 785 17.27 -13.30 -16.84
N PRO A 786 15.96 -13.05 -16.97
CA PRO A 786 15.19 -13.61 -18.07
C PRO A 786 15.69 -13.05 -19.40
N SER A 787 15.80 -13.91 -20.41
CA SER A 787 16.07 -13.51 -21.80
C SER A 787 15.02 -12.50 -22.25
N ARG A 788 15.44 -11.42 -22.94
CA ARG A 788 14.49 -10.44 -23.48
C ARG A 788 13.52 -11.16 -24.44
N PRO A 789 12.19 -10.97 -24.31
CA PRO A 789 11.31 -11.37 -25.38
C PRO A 789 11.71 -10.58 -26.63
N GLU A 790 12.01 -11.28 -27.73
CA GLU A 790 12.22 -10.62 -29.02
C GLU A 790 11.01 -9.74 -29.32
N PRO A 791 11.21 -8.49 -29.79
CA PRO A 791 10.08 -7.70 -30.25
C PRO A 791 9.41 -8.48 -31.37
N LYS A 792 8.16 -8.90 -31.15
CA LYS A 792 7.32 -9.47 -32.21
C LYS A 792 7.38 -8.50 -33.38
N ARG A 793 8.12 -8.86 -34.44
CA ARG A 793 8.11 -8.13 -35.70
C ARG A 793 6.67 -8.11 -36.14
N SER A 794 6.04 -6.93 -36.09
CA SER A 794 4.73 -6.73 -36.70
C SER A 794 4.82 -7.27 -38.13
N PRO A 795 3.91 -8.15 -38.57
CA PRO A 795 3.88 -8.54 -39.97
C PRO A 795 3.67 -7.24 -40.75
N ARG A 796 4.65 -6.90 -41.61
CA ARG A 796 4.49 -5.84 -42.60
C ARG A 796 3.23 -6.22 -43.38
N ARG A 797 2.18 -5.40 -43.26
CA ARG A 797 1.02 -5.54 -44.13
C ARG A 797 1.50 -5.37 -45.57
N PRO A 798 1.06 -6.23 -46.51
CA PRO A 798 1.36 -6.07 -47.92
C PRO A 798 0.80 -4.76 -48.47
#